data_AF-A0A428UDK4-F1
#
_entry.id   AF-A0A428UDK4-F1
#
_cell.length_a   1.000
_cell.length_b   1.000
_cell.length_c   1.000
_cell.angle_alpha   90.00
_cell.angle_beta   90.00
_cell.angle_gamma   90.00
#
_symmetry.space_group_name_H-M   'P 1'
#
loop_
_entity.id
_entity.type
_entity.pdbx_description
1 polymer ?
#
loop_
_entity_poly.entity_id
_entity_poly.type
_entity_poly.pdbx_seq_one_letter_code
_entity_poly.pdbx_strand_id
1 'polypeptide(L)'
;MKLIHSFFSLWGIFLHLLLLGTTTLVYGHPHDVFHHRAKVNDSFGDLDGLEIPVLEKRAQPDLRVMALGASIVFGVGSTDGNGFRKLLRDQLRFSGYKVDMVGTKNGGTMKDNDVEATSGFIVKQIHDASKLSYKYKPNLVVINAGTNDIVGNIDPAGQPQRLKSMLLDLWSNISPDTVIIVSTILPVDKPAAEALRGGVNNGYRDVVSDLYKQGKPIYLADLDGFMSLSDLRKWRAHSGRLSRKLKKENKLKDPLPADTSNDDGGKTCRKSPGDGINAGALTQKGSGYDDGTYEHDSQEMGAVLTITSDWDRDQWFFARIFRSDRDDLLGWVENSAGNVVYAVRRNDGGGKFTKIATDLNVNDNCKPKGVVFIDLNGDGLDDFACIGPDGAVYASINQGNGGGDKPPSFVYKGLWRAADSRFPQAKVRLADIDGDGRADFCGLSDNGDVYVWRNGWIDDMPGYWQALGKRFEGKGMGNLEGTRFEDLNGDGRDDWIWVGDKGEAHTWTNSRSCGVGKEGDGLKVAWRPGYYKGKTSGPTHTGGFASGIRNRIHFARIYGEPQDFGLLGRLDYVYMEHTKGSNGKHTFRMRVWKNKGYGATKPKADGNKYCDMTGNGRDDYVWVLSKGEMDLYPNGGKNFITGQESYWGPMQKAFFKPDRDLDRRDLHLTDWDGDGKCDIVWVDPNNQNRVSVWRNNYTPGGGFNWQYLANPAPELYCPEKRGIGFQDIPVQFADVSGSGRSDYLCIEKNGRIWGWTQDANGAWTYIDQFFSSKKHDRANMRFADVDGDGRDDAIWVEKFSGDAFVYYNMGRRDIAGSRYWWEIQERGGPFPAYGGSYAGSCQYFPDLNGDGRADLHSIQGTFPNTAVTAYNVCDGNRSGDDSTDIKKPDLIMPPETPSNGGGGEESNTPPNPGENCGLPQKWMQLPIKVGESDGGEDFCFAKWNQGVFPREIEAWATEGSLHWIRMVYNDGTQVTAGKKPPADNKHRYGTVKWDPWHDSFDKFSLYAGGFKNGVGRMVLELSDSCDSGKCNLDAGAYWPGGPPPEVDVPRGEKRDGMLLGFRLRAGDIIDSLTPLFSKSKPVKVTLRDAKFTPTWQELNARPFDGTKVTWSKEKGHEDGGEIGVTIGSEYSWEAAVPEVVTVKNGKKIEVSAKYVGKQIRRDSQATDAYSNCFDIDEDDEDDRKDADAADFVITESGTYCPDGERVGNTGMSDSELLNACPI
;
A
#
# COMPACT_ATOMS: atom_id res chain seq x y z
N MET A 1 -5.32 -53.75 -45.12
CA MET A 1 -4.95 -53.78 -46.56
C MET A 1 -4.46 -52.36 -46.89
N LYS A 2 -3.16 -52.06 -46.72
CA LYS A 2 -2.09 -52.00 -47.77
C LYS A 2 -2.38 -50.87 -48.80
N LEU A 3 -1.51 -49.90 -49.15
CA LEU A 3 -0.03 -49.69 -49.11
C LEU A 3 0.29 -48.16 -48.94
N ILE A 4 1.48 -47.60 -48.62
CA ILE A 4 2.78 -48.04 -48.01
C ILE A 4 3.55 -46.84 -47.37
N HIS A 5 4.57 -47.18 -46.58
CA HIS A 5 5.61 -46.49 -45.76
C HIS A 5 6.37 -45.19 -46.17
N SER A 6 6.58 -44.38 -45.12
CA SER A 6 7.81 -43.76 -44.51
C SER A 6 9.23 -43.99 -45.09
N PHE A 7 10.16 -43.02 -44.87
CA PHE A 7 11.34 -43.05 -43.95
C PHE A 7 12.32 -41.83 -44.11
N PHE A 8 12.76 -41.20 -42.99
CA PHE A 8 14.08 -40.58 -42.59
C PHE A 8 15.10 -39.99 -43.63
N SER A 9 16.08 -39.08 -43.36
CA SER A 9 16.39 -38.09 -42.29
C SER A 9 17.77 -37.39 -42.51
N LEU A 10 18.05 -36.23 -41.86
CA LEU A 10 19.35 -35.73 -41.34
C LEU A 10 20.54 -35.26 -42.26
N TRP A 11 20.83 -33.93 -42.19
CA TRP A 11 22.10 -33.22 -41.81
C TRP A 11 23.49 -33.48 -42.48
N GLY A 12 24.26 -32.39 -42.75
CA GLY A 12 25.74 -32.39 -42.57
C GLY A 12 26.72 -31.54 -43.44
N ILE A 13 27.02 -30.29 -43.03
CA ILE A 13 28.40 -29.73 -42.77
C ILE A 13 29.43 -29.32 -43.91
N PHE A 14 29.80 -28.01 -43.89
CA PHE A 14 31.11 -27.30 -44.08
C PHE A 14 31.85 -27.00 -45.44
N LEU A 15 31.87 -25.69 -45.80
CA LEU A 15 33.01 -24.72 -45.83
C LEU A 15 34.33 -24.97 -46.65
N HIS A 16 34.69 -24.04 -47.58
CA HIS A 16 36.01 -23.32 -47.66
C HIS A 16 36.15 -22.25 -48.81
N LEU A 17 36.14 -20.95 -48.44
CA LEU A 17 37.21 -19.91 -48.60
C LEU A 17 38.14 -19.80 -49.87
N LEU A 18 38.19 -18.62 -50.55
CA LEU A 18 39.37 -17.69 -50.69
C LEU A 18 39.33 -16.64 -51.87
N LEU A 19 39.58 -15.35 -51.51
CA LEU A 19 40.40 -14.26 -52.14
C LEU A 19 40.08 -13.51 -53.49
N LEU A 20 39.97 -12.17 -53.31
CA LEU A 20 40.69 -11.02 -53.95
C LEU A 20 40.56 -10.61 -55.45
N GLY A 21 40.54 -9.28 -55.65
CA GLY A 21 40.92 -8.57 -56.90
C GLY A 21 39.97 -7.40 -57.27
N THR A 22 40.20 -6.14 -56.83
CA THR A 22 40.93 -5.04 -57.56
C THR A 22 40.28 -4.61 -58.91
N THR A 23 40.05 -3.33 -59.28
CA THR A 23 40.54 -2.01 -58.78
C THR A 23 39.87 -0.81 -59.53
N THR A 24 39.74 0.38 -58.88
CA THR A 24 39.90 1.78 -59.42
C THR A 24 38.99 2.35 -60.54
N LEU A 25 38.74 3.68 -60.73
CA LEU A 25 38.89 4.95 -59.96
C LEU A 25 38.21 6.16 -60.71
N VAL A 26 38.18 7.34 -60.06
CA VAL A 26 38.05 8.74 -60.59
C VAL A 26 36.65 9.34 -60.95
N TYR A 27 36.09 10.07 -59.98
CA TYR A 27 35.77 11.53 -59.98
C TYR A 27 35.38 12.32 -61.25
N GLY A 28 34.36 13.20 -61.12
CA GLY A 28 34.12 14.33 -62.05
C GLY A 28 32.78 15.08 -61.90
N HIS A 29 32.68 16.01 -60.93
CA HIS A 29 31.75 17.17 -61.00
C HIS A 29 32.32 18.24 -61.98
N PRO A 30 31.60 19.29 -62.47
CA PRO A 30 30.54 20.05 -61.76
C PRO A 30 29.42 20.77 -62.61
N HIS A 31 28.57 21.51 -61.87
CA HIS A 31 27.86 22.76 -62.19
C HIS A 31 26.49 22.82 -62.90
N ASP A 32 25.64 23.69 -62.32
CA ASP A 32 24.28 24.10 -62.68
C ASP A 32 24.16 24.88 -63.99
N VAL A 33 22.92 25.05 -64.50
CA VAL A 33 22.27 26.36 -64.74
C VAL A 33 20.83 26.21 -65.33
N PHE A 34 19.84 26.63 -64.52
CA PHE A 34 18.55 27.27 -64.87
C PHE A 34 17.45 26.67 -65.80
N HIS A 35 16.24 26.67 -65.22
CA HIS A 35 14.91 27.01 -65.79
C HIS A 35 14.41 26.39 -67.12
N HIS A 36 13.23 25.73 -67.07
CA HIS A 36 12.00 26.35 -67.62
C HIS A 36 10.68 25.73 -67.09
N ARG A 37 9.58 26.49 -67.27
CA ARG A 37 8.21 26.17 -66.81
C ARG A 37 7.58 25.02 -67.60
N ALA A 38 6.87 24.13 -66.92
CA ALA A 38 5.96 23.18 -67.56
C ALA A 38 4.70 23.88 -68.12
N LYS A 39 4.21 23.37 -69.25
CA LYS A 39 2.82 23.50 -69.71
C LYS A 39 2.23 22.11 -69.96
N VAL A 40 0.91 22.06 -70.02
CA VAL A 40 0.05 20.90 -69.75
C VAL A 40 -0.36 20.16 -71.03
N ASN A 41 -0.57 18.84 -70.90
CA ASN A 41 -1.19 17.86 -71.82
C ASN A 41 -0.50 17.56 -73.16
N ASP A 42 -0.16 16.27 -73.36
CA ASP A 42 -0.94 15.44 -74.29
C ASP A 42 -0.85 13.93 -73.92
N SER A 43 -1.55 13.06 -74.66
CA SER A 43 -2.05 11.77 -74.16
C SER A 43 -1.67 10.52 -74.99
N PHE A 44 -1.82 9.34 -74.36
CA PHE A 44 -1.81 7.96 -74.91
C PHE A 44 -0.51 7.34 -75.46
N GLY A 45 -0.30 6.06 -75.11
CA GLY A 45 0.38 5.08 -75.98
C GLY A 45 1.44 4.21 -75.30
N ASP A 46 1.08 2.95 -75.03
CA ASP A 46 1.90 1.85 -74.47
C ASP A 46 3.42 1.89 -74.70
N LEU A 47 4.16 1.76 -73.59
CA LEU A 47 5.42 1.03 -73.52
C LEU A 47 5.42 0.12 -72.30
N ASP A 48 4.61 -0.95 -72.36
CA ASP A 48 4.80 -2.13 -71.52
C ASP A 48 6.20 -2.73 -71.80
N GLY A 49 6.97 -3.00 -70.75
CA GLY A 49 8.21 -3.78 -70.86
C GLY A 49 9.48 -3.20 -70.23
N LEU A 50 9.42 -2.07 -69.50
CA LEU A 50 10.53 -1.65 -68.63
C LEU A 50 10.03 -1.44 -67.19
N GLU A 51 10.29 -2.41 -66.32
CA GLU A 51 10.20 -2.19 -64.87
C GLU A 51 11.29 -1.20 -64.44
N ILE A 52 10.93 0.07 -64.41
CA ILE A 52 11.63 1.03 -63.55
C ILE A 52 11.39 0.54 -62.12
N PRO A 53 12.44 0.26 -61.31
CA PRO A 53 12.23 -0.10 -59.91
C PRO A 53 11.64 1.12 -59.21
N VAL A 54 10.31 1.11 -59.05
CA VAL A 54 9.63 1.95 -58.08
C VAL A 54 10.25 1.57 -56.74
N LEU A 55 10.98 2.50 -56.14
CA LEU A 55 11.37 2.37 -54.74
C LEU A 55 10.07 2.28 -53.95
N GLU A 56 9.67 1.06 -53.57
CA GLU A 56 8.52 0.85 -52.73
C GLU A 56 8.67 1.76 -51.52
N LYS A 57 7.63 2.56 -51.28
CA LYS A 57 7.54 3.42 -50.11
C LYS A 57 7.45 2.49 -48.91
N ARG A 58 8.61 2.16 -48.32
CA ARG A 58 8.78 1.21 -47.21
C ARG A 58 7.62 1.37 -46.23
N ALA A 59 6.83 0.30 -46.07
CA ALA A 59 5.68 0.31 -45.18
C ALA A 59 6.13 0.85 -43.81
N GLN A 60 5.42 1.86 -43.30
CA GLN A 60 5.68 2.33 -41.95
C GLN A 60 5.28 1.22 -40.98
N PRO A 61 6.08 0.94 -39.93
CA PRO A 61 5.71 -0.06 -38.95
C PRO A 61 4.42 0.33 -38.25
N ASP A 62 3.63 -0.66 -37.87
CA ASP A 62 2.48 -0.42 -36.99
C ASP A 62 3.01 -0.01 -35.60
N LEU A 63 2.35 0.92 -34.91
CA LEU A 63 2.79 1.42 -33.60
C LEU A 63 1.85 0.96 -32.50
N ARG A 64 2.40 0.24 -31.53
CA ARG A 64 1.74 -0.08 -30.27
C ARG A 64 2.34 0.76 -29.15
N VAL A 65 1.56 1.71 -28.65
CA VAL A 65 2.03 2.87 -27.89
C VAL A 65 1.57 2.82 -26.44
N MET A 66 2.48 2.50 -25.53
CA MET A 66 2.20 2.57 -24.09
C MET A 66 2.49 3.96 -23.54
N ALA A 67 1.45 4.65 -23.07
CA ALA A 67 1.60 5.88 -22.30
C ALA A 67 1.71 5.51 -20.81
N LEU A 68 2.89 5.71 -20.20
CA LEU A 68 3.23 5.23 -18.87
C LEU A 68 3.44 6.39 -17.86
N GLY A 69 2.75 6.38 -16.72
CA GLY A 69 3.01 7.37 -15.67
C GLY A 69 1.96 7.51 -14.58
N ALA A 70 1.64 8.76 -14.23
CA ALA A 70 0.67 9.10 -13.19
C ALA A 70 -0.43 10.05 -13.72
N SER A 71 -0.99 10.91 -12.86
CA SER A 71 -2.14 11.80 -13.10
C SER A 71 -2.09 12.54 -14.45
N ILE A 72 -0.92 13.06 -14.82
CA ILE A 72 -0.63 13.80 -16.06
C ILE A 72 -0.81 12.92 -17.31
N VAL A 73 -0.37 11.67 -17.25
CA VAL A 73 -0.46 10.69 -18.35
C VAL A 73 -1.87 10.11 -18.45
N PHE A 74 -2.48 9.86 -17.29
CA PHE A 74 -3.86 9.39 -17.20
C PHE A 74 -4.84 10.40 -17.82
N GLY A 75 -4.61 11.70 -17.61
CA GLY A 75 -5.42 12.80 -18.17
C GLY A 75 -6.15 13.63 -17.12
N VAL A 76 -5.82 13.48 -15.83
CA VAL A 76 -6.42 14.23 -14.73
C VAL A 76 -6.21 15.74 -14.94
N GLY A 77 -7.31 16.51 -14.96
CA GLY A 77 -7.28 17.95 -15.22
C GLY A 77 -7.36 18.35 -16.70
N SER A 78 -7.50 17.40 -17.63
CA SER A 78 -7.96 17.67 -19.00
C SER A 78 -9.49 17.65 -19.06
N THR A 79 -10.09 18.46 -19.93
CA THR A 79 -11.56 18.58 -20.06
C THR A 79 -12.23 17.37 -20.73
N ASP A 80 -11.44 16.55 -21.42
CA ASP A 80 -11.86 15.37 -22.18
C ASP A 80 -11.30 14.07 -21.59
N GLY A 81 -10.58 14.14 -20.47
CA GLY A 81 -9.93 13.01 -19.79
C GLY A 81 -8.75 12.38 -20.54
N ASN A 82 -8.38 12.87 -21.74
CA ASN A 82 -7.38 12.24 -22.60
C ASN A 82 -5.93 12.68 -22.30
N GLY A 83 -5.74 13.79 -21.59
CA GLY A 83 -4.43 14.40 -21.38
C GLY A 83 -3.75 14.74 -22.72
N PHE A 84 -2.47 14.35 -22.88
CA PHE A 84 -1.75 14.52 -24.15
C PHE A 84 -1.97 13.36 -25.14
N ARG A 85 -2.59 12.25 -24.71
CA ARG A 85 -2.59 10.97 -25.44
C ARG A 85 -3.31 11.10 -26.79
N LYS A 86 -4.50 11.70 -26.81
CA LYS A 86 -5.26 11.93 -28.06
C LYS A 86 -4.47 12.74 -29.09
N LEU A 87 -3.89 13.87 -28.66
CA LEU A 87 -3.11 14.76 -29.53
C LEU A 87 -1.82 14.11 -30.06
N LEU A 88 -1.24 13.17 -29.29
CA LEU A 88 -0.13 12.34 -29.74
C LEU A 88 -0.60 11.33 -30.80
N ARG A 89 -1.66 10.57 -30.50
CA ARG A 89 -2.27 9.58 -31.39
C ARG A 89 -2.64 10.20 -32.74
N ASP A 90 -3.40 11.29 -32.72
CA ASP A 90 -3.83 12.02 -33.92
C ASP A 90 -2.61 12.48 -34.77
N GLN A 91 -1.50 12.89 -34.15
CA GLN A 91 -0.30 13.33 -34.87
C GLN A 91 0.51 12.16 -35.46
N LEU A 92 0.50 11.00 -34.81
CA LEU A 92 1.10 9.78 -35.33
C LEU A 92 0.28 9.23 -36.51
N ARG A 93 -1.05 9.13 -36.37
CA ARG A 93 -1.98 8.78 -37.46
C ARG A 93 -1.82 9.74 -38.65
N PHE A 94 -1.79 11.06 -38.42
CA PHE A 94 -1.55 12.06 -39.47
C PHE A 94 -0.16 11.93 -40.15
N SER A 95 0.82 11.29 -39.50
CA SER A 95 2.14 11.02 -40.10
C SER A 95 2.20 9.73 -40.92
N GLY A 96 1.10 8.96 -40.98
CA GLY A 96 0.94 7.74 -41.78
C GLY A 96 0.92 6.43 -40.99
N TYR A 97 1.22 6.46 -39.69
CA TYR A 97 1.33 5.26 -38.87
C TYR A 97 -0.05 4.66 -38.55
N LYS A 98 -0.15 3.33 -38.46
CA LYS A 98 -1.20 2.71 -37.62
C LYS A 98 -0.79 2.87 -36.16
N VAL A 99 -1.76 3.16 -35.29
CA VAL A 99 -1.53 3.44 -33.89
C VAL A 99 -2.57 2.72 -33.06
N ASP A 100 -2.09 2.02 -32.05
CA ASP A 100 -2.77 1.12 -31.13
C ASP A 100 -2.28 1.54 -29.73
N MET A 101 -3.08 2.23 -28.91
CA MET A 101 -2.65 2.60 -27.57
C MET A 101 -2.79 1.40 -26.65
N VAL A 102 -1.86 1.21 -25.71
CA VAL A 102 -1.94 0.09 -24.76
C VAL A 102 -1.61 0.49 -23.33
N GLY A 103 -2.19 -0.27 -22.42
CA GLY A 103 -1.98 -0.22 -20.99
C GLY A 103 -3.07 -1.02 -20.29
N THR A 104 -2.94 -1.32 -19.00
CA THR A 104 -4.03 -2.01 -18.27
C THR A 104 -5.28 -1.15 -18.14
N LYS A 105 -5.14 0.17 -18.07
CA LYS A 105 -6.26 1.09 -17.79
C LYS A 105 -6.75 1.77 -19.05
N ASN A 106 -7.93 2.34 -18.96
CA ASN A 106 -8.47 3.28 -19.94
C ASN A 106 -8.86 4.61 -19.26
N GLY A 107 -9.01 5.67 -20.05
CA GLY A 107 -9.51 6.94 -19.55
C GLY A 107 -9.61 8.01 -20.63
N GLY A 108 -10.66 8.85 -20.54
CA GLY A 108 -10.93 9.91 -21.51
C GLY A 108 -11.80 9.47 -22.69
N THR A 109 -12.15 10.42 -23.54
CA THR A 109 -13.17 10.30 -24.60
C THR A 109 -12.66 9.82 -25.97
N MET A 110 -11.36 9.58 -26.15
CA MET A 110 -10.87 8.91 -27.37
C MET A 110 -11.34 7.45 -27.40
N LYS A 111 -11.46 6.85 -28.59
CA LYS A 111 -12.00 5.48 -28.76
C LYS A 111 -11.01 4.41 -28.31
N ASP A 112 -9.78 4.56 -28.76
CA ASP A 112 -8.60 3.79 -28.38
C ASP A 112 -7.91 4.59 -27.25
N ASN A 113 -8.41 4.42 -26.01
CA ASN A 113 -8.08 5.25 -24.84
C ASN A 113 -7.29 4.54 -23.75
N ASP A 114 -6.59 3.46 -24.11
CA ASP A 114 -5.79 2.70 -23.16
C ASP A 114 -4.52 3.46 -22.71
N VAL A 115 -4.06 3.15 -21.51
CA VAL A 115 -3.00 3.86 -20.77
C VAL A 115 -2.51 3.07 -19.56
N GLU A 116 -1.22 3.10 -19.29
CA GLU A 116 -0.63 2.53 -18.07
C GLU A 116 -0.30 3.66 -17.09
N ALA A 117 -1.31 4.22 -16.42
CA ALA A 117 -1.07 5.32 -15.49
C ALA A 117 -1.98 5.29 -14.27
N THR A 118 -1.44 5.63 -13.09
CA THR A 118 -2.24 5.74 -11.87
C THR A 118 -2.03 7.09 -11.20
N SER A 119 -3.14 7.79 -10.93
CA SER A 119 -3.09 9.09 -10.26
C SER A 119 -2.46 8.97 -8.86
N GLY A 120 -1.60 9.93 -8.48
CA GLY A 120 -0.90 9.93 -7.18
C GLY A 120 0.31 9.00 -7.05
N PHE A 121 0.57 8.08 -7.98
CA PHE A 121 1.70 7.14 -7.86
C PHE A 121 3.08 7.81 -7.97
N ILE A 122 4.02 7.38 -7.11
CA ILE A 122 5.46 7.70 -7.22
C ILE A 122 6.17 6.79 -8.22
N VAL A 123 7.39 7.12 -8.65
CA VAL A 123 8.16 6.34 -9.66
C VAL A 123 8.20 4.84 -9.35
N LYS A 124 8.38 4.45 -8.07
CA LYS A 124 8.37 3.02 -7.68
C LYS A 124 7.04 2.35 -8.00
N GLN A 125 5.92 2.99 -7.67
CA GLN A 125 4.59 2.43 -7.88
C GLN A 125 4.22 2.40 -9.38
N ILE A 126 4.68 3.39 -10.17
CA ILE A 126 4.56 3.38 -11.63
C ILE A 126 5.35 2.20 -12.22
N HIS A 127 6.57 1.96 -11.73
CA HIS A 127 7.40 0.82 -12.13
C HIS A 127 6.72 -0.51 -11.80
N ASP A 128 6.21 -0.67 -10.58
CA ASP A 128 5.48 -1.88 -10.18
C ASP A 128 4.21 -2.10 -11.01
N ALA A 129 3.42 -1.06 -11.29
CA ALA A 129 2.25 -1.15 -12.17
C ALA A 129 2.61 -1.51 -13.62
N SER A 130 3.70 -0.94 -14.15
CA SER A 130 4.10 -1.15 -15.56
C SER A 130 4.29 -2.61 -15.95
N LYS A 131 4.61 -3.48 -14.98
CA LYS A 131 4.79 -4.94 -15.15
C LYS A 131 3.55 -5.62 -15.72
N LEU A 132 2.35 -5.16 -15.36
CA LEU A 132 1.08 -5.71 -15.85
C LEU A 132 0.88 -5.46 -17.35
N SER A 133 1.51 -4.41 -17.89
CA SER A 133 1.44 -4.04 -19.30
C SER A 133 2.53 -4.66 -20.18
N TYR A 134 3.45 -5.47 -19.62
CA TYR A 134 4.51 -6.11 -20.41
C TYR A 134 3.95 -7.10 -21.45
N LYS A 135 2.79 -7.70 -21.19
CA LYS A 135 2.06 -8.59 -22.11
C LYS A 135 1.69 -7.91 -23.44
N TYR A 136 1.41 -6.61 -23.43
CA TYR A 136 1.03 -5.90 -24.65
C TYR A 136 2.18 -5.74 -25.66
N LYS A 137 3.45 -5.98 -25.27
CA LYS A 137 4.64 -5.79 -26.13
C LYS A 137 4.68 -4.44 -26.92
N PRO A 138 4.47 -3.27 -26.29
CA PRO A 138 4.53 -1.98 -26.99
C PRO A 138 5.91 -1.76 -27.63
N ASN A 139 5.95 -1.27 -28.88
CA ASN A 139 7.20 -0.88 -29.55
C ASN A 139 7.57 0.59 -29.30
N LEU A 140 6.64 1.38 -28.75
CA LEU A 140 6.86 2.77 -28.32
C LEU A 140 6.30 2.97 -26.91
N VAL A 141 7.14 3.42 -25.97
CA VAL A 141 6.73 3.77 -24.60
C VAL A 141 6.98 5.25 -24.35
N VAL A 142 5.98 5.96 -23.83
CA VAL A 142 6.05 7.40 -23.54
C VAL A 142 5.83 7.66 -22.06
N ILE A 143 6.82 8.22 -21.39
CA ILE A 143 6.87 8.29 -19.92
C ILE A 143 6.79 9.73 -19.40
N ASN A 144 5.84 9.98 -18.50
CA ASN A 144 5.90 11.12 -17.57
C ASN A 144 5.63 10.61 -16.14
N ALA A 145 6.70 10.53 -15.35
CA ALA A 145 6.70 9.98 -14.00
C ALA A 145 7.44 10.92 -13.05
N GLY A 146 7.10 10.87 -11.75
CA GLY A 146 7.92 11.50 -10.71
C GLY A 146 7.43 12.80 -10.08
N THR A 147 6.32 13.38 -10.54
CA THR A 147 5.73 14.57 -9.88
C THR A 147 5.32 14.28 -8.44
N ASN A 148 4.80 13.08 -8.15
CA ASN A 148 4.34 12.72 -6.81
C ASN A 148 5.49 12.50 -5.81
N ASP A 149 6.64 11.97 -6.27
CA ASP A 149 7.85 11.85 -5.45
C ASP A 149 8.29 13.22 -4.92
N ILE A 150 8.38 14.24 -5.77
CA ILE A 150 8.77 15.60 -5.36
C ILE A 150 7.67 16.35 -4.59
N VAL A 151 6.39 16.06 -4.84
CA VAL A 151 5.26 16.62 -4.07
C VAL A 151 5.18 16.04 -2.66
N GLY A 152 5.54 14.77 -2.48
CA GLY A 152 5.63 14.12 -1.17
C GLY A 152 7.01 14.23 -0.50
N ASN A 153 8.01 14.79 -1.17
CA ASN A 153 9.44 14.75 -0.79
C ASN A 153 9.94 13.31 -0.49
N ILE A 154 9.48 12.32 -1.28
CA ILE A 154 9.77 10.90 -1.11
C ILE A 154 11.04 10.56 -1.89
N ASP A 155 12.19 10.66 -1.20
CA ASP A 155 13.53 10.43 -1.75
C ASP A 155 13.73 10.94 -3.20
N PRO A 156 13.79 12.27 -3.41
CA PRO A 156 14.08 12.85 -4.72
C PRO A 156 15.48 12.50 -5.24
N ALA A 157 16.42 12.12 -4.36
CA ALA A 157 17.80 11.82 -4.71
C ALA A 157 17.93 10.43 -5.37
N GLY A 158 17.25 9.41 -4.85
CA GLY A 158 17.17 8.08 -5.46
C GLY A 158 16.18 7.97 -6.63
N GLN A 159 15.32 8.98 -6.82
CA GLN A 159 14.29 9.00 -7.86
C GLN A 159 14.80 8.76 -9.30
N PRO A 160 15.95 9.31 -9.76
CA PRO A 160 16.51 8.98 -11.06
C PRO A 160 16.93 7.51 -11.19
N GLN A 161 17.41 6.88 -10.12
CA GLN A 161 17.78 5.46 -10.14
C GLN A 161 16.54 4.56 -10.16
N ARG A 162 15.46 4.95 -9.46
CA ARG A 162 14.15 4.27 -9.60
C ARG A 162 13.63 4.32 -11.03
N LEU A 163 13.73 5.49 -11.69
CA LEU A 163 13.40 5.62 -13.11
C LEU A 163 14.30 4.72 -13.98
N LYS A 164 15.62 4.72 -13.75
CA LYS A 164 16.57 3.87 -14.47
C LYS A 164 16.23 2.38 -14.36
N SER A 165 15.82 1.92 -13.17
CA SER A 165 15.37 0.54 -12.96
C SER A 165 14.15 0.21 -13.83
N MET A 166 13.13 1.06 -13.81
CA MET A 166 11.93 0.90 -14.66
C MET A 166 12.27 0.83 -16.14
N LEU A 167 13.18 1.69 -16.62
CA LEU A 167 13.62 1.70 -18.02
C LEU A 167 14.31 0.39 -18.42
N LEU A 168 15.17 -0.14 -17.55
CA LEU A 168 15.88 -1.40 -17.80
C LEU A 168 14.91 -2.60 -17.83
N ASP A 169 13.96 -2.66 -16.89
CA ASP A 169 12.96 -3.73 -16.84
C ASP A 169 12.03 -3.71 -18.06
N LEU A 170 11.64 -2.52 -18.54
CA LEU A 170 10.85 -2.38 -19.77
C LEU A 170 11.55 -3.07 -20.95
N TRP A 171 12.83 -2.77 -21.21
CA TRP A 171 13.57 -3.46 -22.29
C TRP A 171 13.78 -4.96 -22.04
N SER A 172 13.91 -5.38 -20.77
CA SER A 172 14.16 -6.79 -20.43
C SER A 172 12.93 -7.69 -20.60
N ASN A 173 11.72 -7.13 -20.47
CA ASN A 173 10.47 -7.92 -20.46
C ASN A 173 9.55 -7.66 -21.67
N ILE A 174 9.70 -6.52 -22.34
CA ILE A 174 8.93 -6.14 -23.54
C ILE A 174 9.72 -6.53 -24.80
N SER A 175 10.81 -5.80 -25.07
CA SER A 175 11.72 -6.04 -26.19
C SER A 175 12.92 -5.08 -26.06
N PRO A 176 14.16 -5.51 -26.38
CA PRO A 176 15.33 -4.63 -26.40
C PRO A 176 15.25 -3.52 -27.48
N ASP A 177 14.40 -3.69 -28.50
CA ASP A 177 14.19 -2.72 -29.57
C ASP A 177 13.14 -1.63 -29.22
N THR A 178 12.43 -1.78 -28.09
CA THR A 178 11.36 -0.86 -27.66
C THR A 178 11.85 0.58 -27.56
N VAL A 179 11.30 1.50 -28.36
CA VAL A 179 11.68 2.91 -28.29
C VAL A 179 11.04 3.54 -27.06
N ILE A 180 11.84 4.06 -26.13
CA ILE A 180 11.32 4.74 -24.93
C ILE A 180 11.57 6.25 -25.03
N ILE A 181 10.52 7.05 -24.82
CA ILE A 181 10.62 8.51 -24.74
C ILE A 181 10.26 8.97 -23.33
N VAL A 182 11.25 9.48 -22.60
CA VAL A 182 11.09 9.99 -21.23
C VAL A 182 10.97 11.50 -21.27
N SER A 183 9.98 12.05 -20.58
CA SER A 183 9.86 13.49 -20.36
C SER A 183 10.45 13.94 -19.02
N THR A 184 10.92 15.18 -18.96
CA THR A 184 11.23 15.84 -17.69
C THR A 184 9.95 16.15 -16.91
N ILE A 185 10.03 16.21 -15.58
CA ILE A 185 8.92 16.56 -14.70
C ILE A 185 8.46 17.99 -15.02
N LEU A 186 7.14 18.13 -15.22
CA LEU A 186 6.48 19.39 -15.56
C LEU A 186 6.45 20.33 -14.33
N PRO A 187 6.37 21.66 -14.53
CA PRO A 187 6.27 22.62 -13.42
C PRO A 187 5.13 22.29 -12.46
N VAL A 188 5.37 22.50 -11.16
CA VAL A 188 4.42 22.21 -10.09
C VAL A 188 4.01 23.49 -9.37
N ASP A 189 2.74 23.63 -9.00
CA ASP A 189 2.19 24.79 -8.29
C ASP A 189 2.50 24.80 -6.77
N LYS A 190 3.35 23.89 -6.31
CA LYS A 190 3.80 23.77 -4.91
C LYS A 190 5.28 24.18 -4.79
N PRO A 191 5.60 25.32 -4.13
CA PRO A 191 6.97 25.85 -4.09
C PRO A 191 8.04 24.87 -3.58
N ALA A 192 7.72 24.06 -2.56
CA ALA A 192 8.65 23.05 -2.03
C ALA A 192 8.96 21.93 -3.04
N ALA A 193 7.97 21.52 -3.85
CA ALA A 193 8.15 20.50 -4.88
C ALA A 193 8.91 21.08 -6.10
N GLU A 194 8.56 22.30 -6.51
CA GLU A 194 9.22 23.01 -7.62
C GLU A 194 10.71 23.24 -7.35
N ALA A 195 11.09 23.53 -6.10
CA ALA A 195 12.50 23.63 -5.67
C ALA A 195 13.29 22.32 -5.84
N LEU A 196 12.64 21.16 -5.72
CA LEU A 196 13.25 19.84 -5.93
C LEU A 196 13.32 19.45 -7.41
N ARG A 197 12.37 19.93 -8.22
CA ARG A 197 12.15 19.53 -9.62
C ARG A 197 13.39 19.66 -10.51
N GLY A 198 14.13 20.76 -10.38
CA GLY A 198 15.34 21.01 -11.18
C GLY A 198 16.46 19.98 -10.93
N GLY A 199 16.62 19.53 -9.68
CA GLY A 199 17.59 18.49 -9.32
C GLY A 199 17.25 17.14 -9.93
N VAL A 200 15.97 16.73 -9.81
CA VAL A 200 15.47 15.47 -10.37
C VAL A 200 15.51 15.47 -11.90
N ASN A 201 15.10 16.57 -12.55
CA ASN A 201 15.15 16.69 -14.01
C ASN A 201 16.56 16.55 -14.57
N ASN A 202 17.58 17.06 -13.87
CA ASN A 202 18.97 16.82 -14.24
C ASN A 202 19.35 15.34 -14.09
N GLY A 203 18.95 14.67 -13.02
CA GLY A 203 19.11 13.23 -12.90
C GLY A 203 18.41 12.42 -14.02
N TYR A 204 17.25 12.87 -14.49
CA TYR A 204 16.55 12.26 -15.63
C TYR A 204 17.30 12.49 -16.96
N ARG A 205 17.88 13.68 -17.16
CA ARG A 205 18.78 13.98 -18.29
C ARG A 205 20.00 13.04 -18.28
N ASP A 206 20.64 12.87 -17.13
CA ASP A 206 21.81 12.01 -16.95
C ASP A 206 21.47 10.54 -17.24
N VAL A 207 20.38 10.01 -16.65
CA VAL A 207 19.90 8.63 -16.88
C VAL A 207 19.62 8.35 -18.36
N VAL A 208 18.92 9.26 -19.06
CA VAL A 208 18.62 9.09 -20.48
C VAL A 208 19.89 9.20 -21.34
N SER A 209 20.80 10.13 -21.00
CA SER A 209 22.08 10.30 -21.68
C SER A 209 22.95 9.04 -21.57
N ASP A 210 23.04 8.45 -20.38
CA ASP A 210 23.86 7.27 -20.13
C ASP A 210 23.30 6.01 -20.78
N LEU A 211 21.98 5.81 -20.74
CA LEU A 211 21.32 4.69 -21.42
C LEU A 211 21.43 4.83 -22.96
N TYR A 212 21.31 6.05 -23.49
CA TYR A 212 21.51 6.32 -24.92
C TYR A 212 22.96 6.02 -25.37
N LYS A 213 23.97 6.42 -24.58
CA LYS A 213 25.39 6.06 -24.84
C LYS A 213 25.63 4.55 -24.80
N GLN A 214 24.86 3.80 -24.00
CA GLN A 214 24.87 2.34 -23.96
C GLN A 214 24.13 1.69 -25.15
N GLY A 215 23.73 2.48 -26.16
CA GLY A 215 23.04 2.02 -27.37
C GLY A 215 21.56 1.69 -27.16
N LYS A 216 20.97 1.97 -26.00
CA LYS A 216 19.54 1.73 -25.77
C LYS A 216 18.70 2.72 -26.62
N PRO A 217 17.58 2.28 -27.22
CA PRO A 217 16.69 3.14 -27.99
C PRO A 217 15.85 4.05 -27.08
N ILE A 218 16.49 5.05 -26.47
CA ILE A 218 15.86 6.00 -25.54
C ILE A 218 16.07 7.46 -25.94
N TYR A 219 15.05 8.29 -25.68
CA TYR A 219 15.07 9.70 -26.03
C TYR A 219 14.46 10.58 -24.94
N LEU A 220 15.11 11.71 -24.64
CA LEU A 220 14.54 12.73 -23.75
C LEU A 220 13.59 13.65 -24.54
N ALA A 221 12.36 13.78 -24.08
CA ALA A 221 11.45 14.88 -24.41
C ALA A 221 11.56 15.94 -23.32
N ASP A 222 12.56 16.83 -23.42
CA ASP A 222 12.75 17.88 -22.43
C ASP A 222 11.63 18.95 -22.59
N LEU A 223 10.93 19.22 -21.50
CA LEU A 223 9.78 20.13 -21.41
C LEU A 223 10.02 21.23 -20.36
N ASP A 224 11.12 21.12 -19.62
CA ASP A 224 11.58 22.09 -18.63
C ASP A 224 11.87 23.43 -19.32
N GLY A 225 11.37 24.54 -18.77
CA GLY A 225 11.47 25.86 -19.39
C GLY A 225 10.70 26.05 -20.71
N PHE A 226 9.95 25.05 -21.19
CA PHE A 226 9.15 25.14 -22.42
C PHE A 226 7.63 25.22 -22.17
N MET A 227 7.15 24.68 -21.06
CA MET A 227 5.76 24.80 -20.61
C MET A 227 5.69 25.62 -19.32
N SER A 228 4.71 26.50 -19.20
CA SER A 228 4.38 27.19 -17.94
C SER A 228 3.17 26.56 -17.25
N LEU A 229 2.90 26.94 -16.00
CA LEU A 229 1.73 26.47 -15.24
C LEU A 229 0.38 26.79 -15.93
N SER A 230 0.31 27.86 -16.74
CA SER A 230 -0.90 28.21 -17.50
C SER A 230 -1.07 27.40 -18.80
N ASP A 231 0.02 26.82 -19.33
CA ASP A 231 -0.01 25.96 -20.53
C ASP A 231 -0.46 24.53 -20.22
N LEU A 232 -0.32 24.08 -18.96
CA LEU A 232 -0.79 22.77 -18.49
C LEU A 232 -2.29 22.54 -18.72
N ARG A 233 -3.09 23.61 -18.80
CA ARG A 233 -4.53 23.53 -19.09
C ARG A 233 -4.87 23.36 -20.58
N LYS A 234 -3.88 23.39 -21.49
CA LYS A 234 -4.10 23.37 -22.95
C LYS A 234 -3.48 22.17 -23.68
N TRP A 235 -2.59 21.41 -23.03
CA TRP A 235 -1.96 20.13 -23.47
C TRP A 235 -1.25 20.05 -24.85
N ARG A 236 -1.42 21.03 -25.75
CA ARG A 236 -0.93 21.06 -27.15
C ARG A 236 0.59 21.09 -27.35
N ALA A 237 1.37 21.45 -26.33
CA ALA A 237 2.83 21.58 -26.44
C ALA A 237 3.57 20.24 -26.27
N HIS A 238 3.00 19.29 -25.53
CA HIS A 238 3.64 18.01 -25.17
C HIS A 238 3.82 17.11 -26.41
N SER A 239 2.76 16.94 -27.20
CA SER A 239 2.73 16.05 -28.37
C SER A 239 3.59 16.55 -29.56
N GLY A 240 3.87 17.85 -29.63
CA GLY A 240 4.65 18.48 -30.71
C GLY A 240 6.15 18.18 -30.66
N ARG A 241 6.76 18.10 -29.46
CA ARG A 241 8.17 17.70 -29.33
C ARG A 241 8.36 16.20 -29.55
N LEU A 242 7.41 15.39 -29.09
CA LEU A 242 7.50 13.93 -29.14
C LEU A 242 7.48 13.40 -30.59
N SER A 243 6.52 13.86 -31.38
CA SER A 243 6.39 13.53 -32.81
C SER A 243 7.59 13.99 -33.66
N ARG A 244 8.24 15.11 -33.30
CA ARG A 244 9.46 15.59 -34.00
C ARG A 244 10.65 14.65 -33.82
N LYS A 245 10.78 13.98 -32.67
CA LYS A 245 11.92 13.11 -32.37
C LYS A 245 11.81 11.76 -33.09
N LEU A 246 10.60 11.21 -33.19
CA LEU A 246 10.30 9.98 -33.93
C LEU A 246 10.61 10.10 -35.44
N LYS A 247 10.40 11.27 -36.05
CA LYS A 247 10.67 11.51 -37.49
C LYS A 247 12.15 11.51 -37.88
N LYS A 248 13.10 11.54 -36.94
CA LYS A 248 14.53 11.76 -37.24
C LYS A 248 15.40 10.51 -37.36
N GLU A 249 14.98 9.34 -36.85
CA GLU A 249 15.93 8.23 -36.65
C GLU A 249 15.55 6.85 -37.23
N ASN A 250 14.35 6.65 -37.78
CA ASN A 250 14.00 5.45 -38.58
C ASN A 250 14.28 4.06 -37.91
N LYS A 251 14.33 4.03 -36.56
CA LYS A 251 14.66 2.86 -35.72
C LYS A 251 13.45 2.07 -35.22
N LEU A 252 12.24 2.56 -35.43
CA LEU A 252 11.01 1.84 -35.08
C LEU A 252 10.89 0.57 -35.93
N LYS A 253 10.55 -0.54 -35.28
CA LYS A 253 10.19 -1.83 -35.88
C LYS A 253 8.74 -2.13 -35.51
N ASP A 254 8.08 -3.02 -36.25
CA ASP A 254 6.76 -3.54 -35.86
C ASP A 254 6.79 -4.14 -34.43
N PRO A 255 5.68 -4.07 -33.68
CA PRO A 255 5.64 -4.64 -32.34
C PRO A 255 5.71 -6.16 -32.42
N LEU A 256 6.24 -6.78 -31.37
CA LEU A 256 6.11 -8.22 -31.20
C LEU A 256 4.62 -8.58 -31.06
N PRO A 257 4.19 -9.82 -31.38
CA PRO A 257 2.87 -10.31 -31.02
C PRO A 257 2.60 -10.05 -29.54
N ALA A 258 1.40 -9.56 -29.20
CA ALA A 258 1.03 -9.38 -27.79
C ALA A 258 0.76 -10.74 -27.15
N ASP A 259 1.13 -10.89 -25.87
CA ASP A 259 0.84 -12.06 -25.03
C ASP A 259 -0.58 -11.92 -24.43
N THR A 260 -1.58 -11.61 -25.26
CA THR A 260 -2.99 -11.41 -24.87
C THR A 260 -3.90 -12.41 -25.58
N SER A 261 -5.04 -12.75 -24.98
CA SER A 261 -6.14 -13.34 -25.74
C SER A 261 -6.67 -12.32 -26.77
N ASN A 262 -7.27 -12.80 -27.86
CA ASN A 262 -7.81 -11.95 -28.93
C ASN A 262 -9.20 -11.39 -28.53
N ASP A 263 -9.28 -10.66 -27.42
CA ASP A 263 -10.53 -10.07 -26.93
C ASP A 263 -10.56 -8.58 -27.30
N ASP A 264 -11.36 -8.25 -28.32
CA ASP A 264 -11.46 -6.95 -29.01
C ASP A 264 -12.14 -5.85 -28.14
N GLY A 265 -11.68 -5.64 -26.90
CA GLY A 265 -12.23 -4.64 -25.99
C GLY A 265 -13.62 -4.99 -25.44
N GLY A 266 -13.98 -6.27 -25.41
CA GLY A 266 -15.21 -6.76 -24.77
C GLY A 266 -15.23 -6.54 -23.26
N LYS A 267 -16.44 -6.55 -22.68
CA LYS A 267 -16.64 -6.63 -21.22
C LYS A 267 -16.46 -8.05 -20.66
N THR A 268 -16.51 -9.04 -21.55
CA THR A 268 -16.51 -10.48 -21.27
C THR A 268 -15.09 -11.07 -21.33
N CYS A 269 -14.51 -11.44 -20.20
CA CYS A 269 -13.25 -12.18 -20.09
C CYS A 269 -12.98 -12.60 -18.64
N ARG A 270 -12.26 -13.72 -18.45
CA ARG A 270 -11.89 -14.22 -17.11
C ARG A 270 -10.94 -13.28 -16.38
N LYS A 271 -11.19 -13.10 -15.09
CA LYS A 271 -10.34 -12.37 -14.15
C LYS A 271 -8.99 -13.07 -14.00
N SER A 272 -7.89 -12.38 -14.30
CA SER A 272 -6.52 -12.89 -14.14
C SER A 272 -5.92 -12.48 -12.78
N PRO A 273 -5.14 -13.34 -12.10
CA PRO A 273 -4.54 -12.95 -10.82
C PRO A 273 -3.55 -11.79 -10.97
N GLY A 274 -3.76 -10.72 -10.21
CA GLY A 274 -2.87 -9.55 -10.18
C GLY A 274 -3.08 -8.50 -11.28
N ASP A 275 -4.03 -8.68 -12.22
CA ASP A 275 -4.42 -7.65 -13.20
C ASP A 275 -5.15 -6.43 -12.60
N GLY A 276 -5.60 -6.55 -11.34
CA GLY A 276 -6.54 -5.64 -10.69
C GLY A 276 -6.04 -4.20 -10.61
N ILE A 277 -6.87 -3.28 -11.08
CA ILE A 277 -6.50 -1.87 -11.25
C ILE A 277 -6.84 -1.08 -9.99
N ASN A 278 -5.80 -0.62 -9.27
CA ASN A 278 -6.02 0.20 -8.08
C ASN A 278 -6.76 1.52 -8.42
N ALA A 279 -7.85 1.78 -7.68
CA ALA A 279 -8.67 2.99 -7.69
C ALA A 279 -7.93 4.30 -7.37
N GLY A 280 -6.79 4.22 -6.69
CA GLY A 280 -5.92 5.33 -6.31
C GLY A 280 -5.81 5.51 -4.80
N ALA A 281 -6.75 6.25 -4.20
CA ALA A 281 -6.78 6.54 -2.76
C ALA A 281 -7.96 5.84 -2.05
N LEU A 282 -8.20 6.20 -0.78
CA LEU A 282 -9.29 5.63 0.02
C LEU A 282 -10.65 5.86 -0.66
N THR A 283 -11.28 4.75 -1.04
CA THR A 283 -12.57 4.70 -1.72
C THR A 283 -13.70 4.86 -0.73
N GLN A 284 -13.51 4.41 0.52
CA GLN A 284 -14.38 4.71 1.67
C GLN A 284 -13.56 5.31 2.81
N LYS A 285 -14.11 6.35 3.47
CA LYS A 285 -13.41 7.19 4.46
C LYS A 285 -14.02 7.13 5.88
N GLY A 286 -14.70 6.03 6.23
CA GLY A 286 -15.17 5.77 7.60
C GLY A 286 -16.61 6.15 7.93
N SER A 287 -17.51 6.03 6.96
CA SER A 287 -18.95 6.18 7.14
C SER A 287 -19.57 5.18 8.13
N GLY A 288 -20.79 5.47 8.58
CA GLY A 288 -21.59 4.61 9.47
C GLY A 288 -21.43 4.92 10.95
N TYR A 289 -22.14 4.17 11.80
CA TYR A 289 -22.15 4.31 13.26
C TYR A 289 -21.66 3.03 13.97
N ASP A 290 -21.08 3.18 15.16
CA ASP A 290 -20.80 2.07 16.09
C ASP A 290 -21.36 2.40 17.48
N ASP A 291 -21.36 1.42 18.37
CA ASP A 291 -21.75 1.55 19.78
C ASP A 291 -20.55 1.76 20.72
N GLY A 292 -19.39 2.16 20.20
CA GLY A 292 -18.21 2.50 21.00
C GLY A 292 -17.59 1.30 21.74
N THR A 293 -16.87 1.60 22.82
CA THR A 293 -16.24 0.61 23.72
C THR A 293 -17.24 0.20 24.81
N TYR A 294 -17.16 -1.05 25.29
CA TYR A 294 -18.04 -1.54 26.35
C TYR A 294 -17.86 -0.82 27.69
N GLU A 295 -18.92 -0.15 28.11
CA GLU A 295 -19.06 0.52 29.40
C GLU A 295 -20.00 -0.32 30.29
N HIS A 296 -19.43 -0.99 31.30
CA HIS A 296 -20.17 -1.86 32.21
C HIS A 296 -20.91 -1.07 33.29
N ASP A 297 -22.21 -1.33 33.40
CA ASP A 297 -23.08 -0.90 34.49
C ASP A 297 -23.78 -2.13 35.06
N SER A 298 -24.17 -2.11 36.33
CA SER A 298 -24.90 -3.24 36.92
C SER A 298 -25.86 -2.84 38.04
N GLN A 299 -26.88 -3.67 38.22
CA GLN A 299 -27.90 -3.54 39.25
C GLN A 299 -27.80 -4.73 40.21
N GLU A 300 -27.45 -4.49 41.47
CA GLU A 300 -27.48 -5.54 42.50
C GLU A 300 -28.92 -6.01 42.75
N MET A 301 -29.16 -7.31 42.54
CA MET A 301 -30.47 -7.95 42.70
C MET A 301 -30.60 -8.72 44.03
N GLY A 302 -29.55 -8.72 44.84
CA GLY A 302 -29.47 -9.52 46.07
C GLY A 302 -29.38 -11.02 45.78
N ALA A 303 -29.78 -11.84 46.76
CA ALA A 303 -29.79 -13.30 46.63
C ALA A 303 -31.08 -13.78 45.98
N VAL A 304 -31.02 -14.23 44.72
CA VAL A 304 -32.22 -14.66 43.94
C VAL A 304 -32.56 -16.13 44.16
N LEU A 305 -31.59 -16.93 44.62
CA LEU A 305 -31.75 -18.34 44.97
C LEU A 305 -30.90 -18.67 46.20
N THR A 306 -31.41 -19.54 47.08
CA THR A 306 -30.64 -20.12 48.19
C THR A 306 -30.73 -21.65 48.10
N ILE A 307 -29.58 -22.32 48.22
CA ILE A 307 -29.46 -23.78 48.18
C ILE A 307 -28.67 -24.25 49.40
N THR A 308 -29.21 -25.25 50.10
CA THR A 308 -28.46 -25.99 51.12
C THR A 308 -27.89 -27.25 50.50
N SER A 309 -26.60 -27.50 50.72
CA SER A 309 -25.83 -28.64 50.24
C SER A 309 -25.13 -29.32 51.42
N ASP A 310 -24.79 -30.59 51.24
CA ASP A 310 -23.95 -31.35 52.17
C ASP A 310 -22.46 -31.05 51.94
N TRP A 311 -22.13 -30.48 50.78
CA TRP A 311 -20.77 -30.31 50.27
C TRP A 311 -20.51 -28.91 49.73
N ASP A 312 -19.22 -28.56 49.71
CA ASP A 312 -18.65 -27.38 49.08
C ASP A 312 -17.36 -27.80 48.40
N ARG A 313 -17.44 -27.97 47.09
CA ARG A 313 -16.52 -28.73 46.23
C ARG A 313 -16.54 -28.20 44.78
N ASP A 314 -16.66 -26.87 44.66
CA ASP A 314 -16.79 -26.12 43.39
C ASP A 314 -17.85 -26.74 42.45
N GLN A 315 -19.07 -26.93 42.97
CA GLN A 315 -20.05 -27.81 42.32
C GLN A 315 -21.02 -27.16 41.31
N TRP A 316 -20.95 -25.85 41.08
CA TRP A 316 -21.97 -25.10 40.35
C TRP A 316 -21.52 -24.71 38.94
N PHE A 317 -22.39 -24.93 37.96
CA PHE A 317 -22.20 -24.55 36.56
C PHE A 317 -23.44 -23.83 36.03
N PHE A 318 -23.26 -22.99 35.01
CA PHE A 318 -24.34 -22.33 34.28
C PHE A 318 -24.25 -22.73 32.80
N ALA A 319 -25.38 -23.00 32.16
CA ALA A 319 -25.42 -23.47 30.77
C ALA A 319 -26.80 -23.30 30.12
N ARG A 320 -26.83 -23.01 28.82
CA ARG A 320 -28.01 -22.89 27.93
C ARG A 320 -28.54 -24.28 27.52
N ILE A 321 -28.88 -25.14 28.48
CA ILE A 321 -29.27 -26.52 28.18
C ILE A 321 -30.72 -26.65 27.67
N PHE A 322 -31.63 -25.76 28.07
CA PHE A 322 -33.03 -25.79 27.63
C PHE A 322 -33.38 -24.81 26.50
N ARG A 323 -32.57 -23.77 26.28
CA ARG A 323 -32.83 -22.66 25.35
C ARG A 323 -31.61 -21.73 25.28
N SER A 324 -31.47 -21.00 24.18
CA SER A 324 -30.33 -20.12 23.91
C SER A 324 -30.36 -18.76 24.64
N ASP A 325 -31.51 -18.33 25.17
CA ASP A 325 -31.71 -16.96 25.67
C ASP A 325 -31.37 -16.74 27.15
N ARG A 326 -31.13 -17.82 27.91
CA ARG A 326 -30.85 -17.77 29.35
C ARG A 326 -30.15 -19.04 29.83
N ASP A 327 -29.39 -18.90 30.91
CA ASP A 327 -28.58 -20.00 31.43
C ASP A 327 -29.27 -20.63 32.65
N ASP A 328 -29.25 -21.96 32.68
CA ASP A 328 -29.79 -22.80 33.74
C ASP A 328 -28.71 -23.12 34.78
N LEU A 329 -29.08 -23.41 36.03
CA LEU A 329 -28.12 -23.76 37.08
C LEU A 329 -28.01 -25.29 37.21
N LEU A 330 -26.79 -25.81 37.08
CA LEU A 330 -26.45 -27.22 37.23
C LEU A 330 -25.57 -27.41 38.48
N GLY A 331 -25.83 -28.48 39.23
CA GLY A 331 -25.00 -28.90 40.37
C GLY A 331 -24.57 -30.36 40.25
N TRP A 332 -23.28 -30.66 40.19
CA TRP A 332 -22.84 -32.05 40.03
C TRP A 332 -23.06 -32.88 41.30
N VAL A 333 -23.58 -34.09 41.12
CA VAL A 333 -23.82 -35.12 42.14
C VAL A 333 -23.29 -36.47 41.66
N GLU A 334 -22.99 -37.36 42.59
CA GLU A 334 -22.59 -38.73 42.27
C GLU A 334 -23.80 -39.63 42.56
N ASN A 335 -24.23 -40.40 41.56
CA ASN A 335 -25.38 -41.29 41.71
C ASN A 335 -24.99 -42.63 42.37
N SER A 336 -25.96 -43.48 42.69
CA SER A 336 -25.72 -44.77 43.35
C SER A 336 -24.88 -45.79 42.57
N ALA A 337 -24.58 -45.51 41.29
CA ALA A 337 -23.69 -46.32 40.45
C ALA A 337 -22.26 -45.76 40.37
N GLY A 338 -21.95 -44.64 41.03
CA GLY A 338 -20.65 -43.97 40.97
C GLY A 338 -20.46 -43.06 39.75
N ASN A 339 -21.55 -42.75 39.02
CA ASN A 339 -21.50 -41.85 37.87
C ASN A 339 -21.81 -40.40 38.30
N VAL A 340 -21.04 -39.45 37.76
CA VAL A 340 -21.33 -38.02 37.85
C VAL A 340 -22.56 -37.70 37.00
N VAL A 341 -23.57 -37.09 37.62
CA VAL A 341 -24.77 -36.54 36.97
C VAL A 341 -25.06 -35.15 37.53
N TYR A 342 -25.97 -34.39 36.92
CA TYR A 342 -26.18 -32.98 37.25
C TYR A 342 -27.59 -32.71 37.75
N ALA A 343 -27.73 -32.28 38.99
CA ALA A 343 -28.99 -31.78 39.52
C ALA A 343 -29.33 -30.43 38.86
N VAL A 344 -30.41 -30.37 38.09
CA VAL A 344 -30.77 -29.21 37.27
C VAL A 344 -31.80 -28.31 37.94
N ARG A 345 -31.59 -27.00 37.82
CA ARG A 345 -32.58 -25.96 38.10
C ARG A 345 -32.74 -25.08 36.86
N ARG A 346 -33.85 -25.24 36.15
CA ARG A 346 -34.15 -24.43 34.95
C ARG A 346 -34.43 -22.99 35.34
N ASN A 347 -33.86 -22.05 34.60
CA ASN A 347 -34.15 -20.64 34.70
C ASN A 347 -35.47 -20.35 33.95
N ASP A 348 -36.53 -19.99 34.67
CA ASP A 348 -37.82 -19.62 34.08
C ASP A 348 -37.93 -18.11 33.80
N GLY A 349 -36.84 -17.36 34.00
CA GLY A 349 -36.72 -15.93 33.75
C GLY A 349 -37.02 -15.07 34.98
N GLY A 350 -36.58 -13.81 34.94
CA GLY A 350 -36.73 -12.87 36.04
C GLY A 350 -36.02 -13.30 37.33
N GLY A 351 -34.95 -14.10 37.22
CA GLY A 351 -34.22 -14.65 38.36
C GLY A 351 -34.90 -15.83 39.07
N LYS A 352 -35.92 -16.47 38.47
CA LYS A 352 -36.64 -17.61 39.05
C LYS A 352 -36.09 -18.94 38.55
N PHE A 353 -35.86 -19.87 39.49
CA PHE A 353 -35.25 -21.18 39.22
C PHE A 353 -36.13 -22.34 39.69
N THR A 354 -36.63 -23.13 38.73
CA THR A 354 -37.47 -24.31 38.97
C THR A 354 -36.60 -25.55 39.05
N LYS A 355 -36.68 -26.31 40.16
CA LYS A 355 -35.92 -27.57 40.29
C LYS A 355 -36.54 -28.65 39.40
N ILE A 356 -35.71 -29.26 38.56
CA ILE A 356 -36.08 -30.41 37.73
C ILE A 356 -36.01 -31.68 38.60
N ALA A 357 -36.95 -32.61 38.40
CA ALA A 357 -37.13 -33.77 39.28
C ALA A 357 -36.07 -34.86 39.08
N THR A 358 -35.59 -35.02 37.85
CA THR A 358 -34.56 -36.00 37.45
C THR A 358 -33.25 -35.29 37.14
N ASP A 359 -32.14 -35.86 37.59
CA ASP A 359 -30.80 -35.35 37.27
C ASP A 359 -30.49 -35.56 35.77
N LEU A 360 -29.76 -34.61 35.18
CA LEU A 360 -29.24 -34.67 33.82
C LEU A 360 -28.05 -35.62 33.77
N ASN A 361 -28.09 -36.57 32.82
CA ASN A 361 -26.97 -37.44 32.49
C ASN A 361 -26.39 -37.04 31.13
N VAL A 362 -25.12 -36.62 31.14
CA VAL A 362 -24.36 -36.24 29.93
C VAL A 362 -23.71 -37.44 29.22
N ASN A 363 -23.89 -38.67 29.74
CA ASN A 363 -23.30 -39.91 29.22
C ASN A 363 -21.75 -39.93 29.15
N ASP A 364 -21.12 -39.15 30.03
CA ASP A 364 -19.68 -39.13 30.30
C ASP A 364 -19.46 -39.04 31.83
N ASN A 365 -18.35 -39.56 32.36
CA ASN A 365 -18.05 -39.57 33.79
C ASN A 365 -16.90 -38.61 34.17
N CYS A 366 -16.88 -37.43 33.55
CA CYS A 366 -15.83 -36.43 33.71
C CYS A 366 -15.57 -36.06 35.16
N LYS A 367 -14.29 -35.83 35.49
CA LYS A 367 -13.92 -35.23 36.76
C LYS A 367 -14.34 -33.75 36.77
N PRO A 368 -15.04 -33.25 37.80
CA PRO A 368 -15.61 -31.89 37.83
C PRO A 368 -14.66 -30.75 37.45
N LYS A 369 -13.35 -30.87 37.74
CA LYS A 369 -12.34 -29.88 37.35
C LYS A 369 -12.17 -29.70 35.83
N GLY A 370 -12.57 -30.69 35.03
CA GLY A 370 -12.52 -30.66 33.57
C GLY A 370 -13.85 -30.35 32.90
N VAL A 371 -14.92 -30.12 33.66
CA VAL A 371 -16.27 -29.90 33.12
C VAL A 371 -16.39 -28.49 32.56
N VAL A 372 -16.77 -28.40 31.28
CA VAL A 372 -17.18 -27.17 30.61
C VAL A 372 -18.51 -27.43 29.92
N PHE A 373 -19.44 -26.49 30.01
CA PHE A 373 -20.63 -26.45 29.16
C PHE A 373 -20.46 -25.28 28.19
N ILE A 374 -20.55 -25.55 26.90
CA ILE A 374 -20.37 -24.58 25.81
C ILE A 374 -20.93 -25.19 24.51
N ASP A 375 -21.45 -24.37 23.61
CA ASP A 375 -21.94 -24.79 22.28
C ASP A 375 -20.76 -25.29 21.41
N LEU A 376 -20.78 -26.57 21.02
CA LEU A 376 -19.70 -27.18 20.21
C LEU A 376 -20.06 -27.28 18.72
N ASN A 377 -21.35 -27.21 18.35
CA ASN A 377 -21.85 -27.48 17.00
C ASN A 377 -22.59 -26.27 16.34
N GLY A 378 -22.76 -25.18 17.08
CA GLY A 378 -23.41 -23.94 16.65
C GLY A 378 -24.93 -24.05 16.52
N ASP A 379 -25.61 -24.83 17.37
CA ASP A 379 -27.07 -24.94 17.39
C ASP A 379 -27.77 -23.91 18.31
N GLY A 380 -26.99 -23.23 19.16
CA GLY A 380 -27.43 -22.21 20.11
C GLY A 380 -27.65 -22.72 21.53
N LEU A 381 -27.49 -24.02 21.79
CA LEU A 381 -27.54 -24.65 23.11
C LEU A 381 -26.14 -25.05 23.56
N ASP A 382 -25.90 -25.06 24.87
CA ASP A 382 -24.62 -25.52 25.38
C ASP A 382 -24.57 -27.05 25.43
N ASP A 383 -23.52 -27.60 24.82
CA ASP A 383 -23.12 -29.01 24.89
C ASP A 383 -22.26 -29.27 26.14
N PHE A 384 -21.79 -30.51 26.29
CA PHE A 384 -20.90 -30.92 27.36
C PHE A 384 -19.51 -31.26 26.83
N ALA A 385 -18.48 -30.60 27.37
CA ALA A 385 -17.08 -30.89 27.13
C ALA A 385 -16.38 -31.35 28.41
N CYS A 386 -15.64 -32.46 28.32
CA CYS A 386 -14.75 -32.93 29.36
C CYS A 386 -13.28 -32.73 28.96
N ILE A 387 -12.59 -31.82 29.65
CA ILE A 387 -11.15 -31.62 29.53
C ILE A 387 -10.43 -32.60 30.45
N GLY A 388 -9.72 -33.58 29.87
CA GLY A 388 -8.87 -34.54 30.56
C GLY A 388 -7.66 -33.89 31.27
N PRO A 389 -7.01 -34.58 32.23
CA PRO A 389 -5.85 -34.05 32.95
C PRO A 389 -4.69 -33.61 32.04
N ASP A 390 -4.53 -34.30 30.92
CA ASP A 390 -3.58 -34.10 29.83
C ASP A 390 -3.97 -32.98 28.86
N GLY A 391 -5.21 -32.46 28.93
CA GLY A 391 -5.73 -31.44 28.03
C GLY A 391 -6.51 -31.98 26.82
N ALA A 392 -6.66 -33.30 26.67
CA ALA A 392 -7.59 -33.87 25.68
C ALA A 392 -9.03 -33.45 25.99
N VAL A 393 -9.85 -33.24 24.98
CA VAL A 393 -11.25 -32.80 25.14
C VAL A 393 -12.18 -33.85 24.55
N TYR A 394 -13.17 -34.27 25.32
CA TYR A 394 -14.21 -35.22 24.92
C TYR A 394 -15.58 -34.53 24.91
N ALA A 395 -16.45 -34.87 23.95
CA ALA A 395 -17.72 -34.19 23.75
C ALA A 395 -18.94 -35.12 23.95
N SER A 396 -20.01 -34.51 24.45
CA SER A 396 -21.36 -35.08 24.45
C SER A 396 -22.36 -33.99 24.06
N ILE A 397 -23.16 -34.27 23.04
CA ILE A 397 -23.96 -33.26 22.34
C ILE A 397 -25.40 -33.23 22.86
N ASN A 398 -25.85 -32.04 23.24
CA ASN A 398 -27.21 -31.75 23.67
C ASN A 398 -28.18 -32.00 22.49
N GLN A 399 -29.27 -32.73 22.71
CA GLN A 399 -30.24 -33.05 21.65
C GLN A 399 -31.42 -32.08 21.58
N GLY A 400 -31.37 -30.95 22.31
CA GLY A 400 -32.38 -29.89 22.29
C GLY A 400 -33.79 -30.29 22.69
N ASN A 401 -33.97 -31.50 23.24
CA ASN A 401 -35.27 -32.13 23.49
C ASN A 401 -35.75 -32.02 24.95
N GLY A 402 -35.11 -31.17 25.74
CA GLY A 402 -35.48 -30.89 27.13
C GLY A 402 -36.75 -30.04 27.22
N GLY A 403 -37.60 -30.29 28.22
CA GLY A 403 -38.82 -29.52 28.41
C GLY A 403 -39.66 -29.95 29.61
N GLY A 404 -40.50 -29.05 30.11
CA GLY A 404 -41.31 -29.31 31.29
C GLY A 404 -40.45 -29.69 32.50
N ASP A 405 -40.72 -30.83 33.11
CA ASP A 405 -39.95 -31.33 34.27
C ASP A 405 -38.88 -32.37 33.89
N LYS A 406 -38.43 -32.39 32.62
CA LYS A 406 -37.41 -33.31 32.09
C LYS A 406 -36.22 -32.55 31.50
N PRO A 407 -34.96 -32.88 31.88
CA PRO A 407 -33.78 -32.33 31.22
C PRO A 407 -33.65 -32.88 29.77
N PRO A 408 -32.87 -32.21 28.90
CA PRO A 408 -32.53 -32.77 27.59
C PRO A 408 -31.71 -34.06 27.70
N SER A 409 -31.73 -34.88 26.67
CA SER A 409 -30.79 -36.00 26.51
C SER A 409 -29.51 -35.54 25.82
N PHE A 410 -28.39 -36.16 26.17
CA PHE A 410 -27.08 -35.93 25.57
C PHE A 410 -26.57 -37.19 24.85
N VAL A 411 -25.86 -37.03 23.72
CA VAL A 411 -25.25 -38.12 22.96
C VAL A 411 -23.73 -38.00 23.00
N TYR A 412 -23.07 -38.94 23.67
CA TYR A 412 -21.61 -39.00 23.74
C TYR A 412 -21.01 -39.27 22.36
N LYS A 413 -20.05 -38.44 21.95
CA LYS A 413 -19.38 -38.52 20.64
C LYS A 413 -17.93 -39.01 20.72
N GLY A 414 -17.34 -39.03 21.92
CA GLY A 414 -15.94 -39.42 22.12
C GLY A 414 -14.99 -38.23 22.07
N LEU A 415 -13.79 -38.44 21.53
CA LEU A 415 -12.73 -37.42 21.46
C LEU A 415 -13.10 -36.30 20.48
N TRP A 416 -13.13 -35.06 20.98
CA TRP A 416 -13.37 -33.84 20.21
C TRP A 416 -12.06 -33.17 19.79
N ARG A 417 -11.06 -33.17 20.69
CA ARG A 417 -9.70 -32.72 20.38
C ARG A 417 -8.67 -33.52 21.16
N ALA A 418 -7.61 -33.95 20.49
CA ALA A 418 -6.47 -34.62 21.11
C ALA A 418 -5.75 -33.72 22.12
N ALA A 419 -5.05 -34.34 23.08
CA ALA A 419 -4.18 -33.61 24.01
C ALA A 419 -3.02 -32.93 23.28
N ASP A 420 -2.61 -31.77 23.78
CA ASP A 420 -1.37 -31.10 23.42
C ASP A 420 -0.53 -30.99 24.69
N SER A 421 0.68 -31.55 24.69
CA SER A 421 1.55 -31.62 25.87
C SER A 421 1.93 -30.25 26.44
N ARG A 422 1.79 -29.18 25.66
CA ARG A 422 2.00 -27.78 26.07
C ARG A 422 0.84 -27.26 26.94
N PHE A 423 -0.36 -27.83 26.81
CA PHE A 423 -1.60 -27.34 27.40
C PHE A 423 -2.34 -28.43 28.22
N PRO A 424 -1.79 -28.88 29.36
CA PRO A 424 -2.53 -29.70 30.31
C PRO A 424 -3.77 -28.98 30.85
N GLN A 425 -4.72 -29.72 31.43
CA GLN A 425 -6.07 -29.27 31.85
C GLN A 425 -6.17 -27.81 32.36
N ALA A 426 -5.29 -27.39 33.27
CA ALA A 426 -5.33 -26.05 33.88
C ALA A 426 -5.12 -24.90 32.87
N LYS A 427 -4.43 -25.19 31.76
CA LYS A 427 -4.07 -24.27 30.66
C LYS A 427 -5.04 -24.33 29.47
N VAL A 428 -6.08 -25.15 29.51
CA VAL A 428 -7.10 -25.22 28.45
C VAL A 428 -8.31 -24.37 28.80
N ARG A 429 -8.81 -23.60 27.83
CA ARG A 429 -10.17 -23.03 27.83
C ARG A 429 -10.84 -23.38 26.50
N LEU A 430 -12.16 -23.32 26.46
CA LEU A 430 -12.96 -23.36 25.24
C LEU A 430 -13.68 -22.01 25.12
N ALA A 431 -13.81 -21.49 23.91
CA ALA A 431 -14.37 -20.15 23.66
C ALA A 431 -14.73 -19.96 22.18
N ASP A 432 -15.82 -19.29 21.84
CA ASP A 432 -16.05 -18.81 20.46
C ASP A 432 -15.26 -17.51 20.22
N ILE A 433 -14.03 -17.64 19.70
CA ILE A 433 -13.13 -16.50 19.46
C ILE A 433 -13.40 -15.88 18.08
N ASP A 434 -13.73 -16.74 17.14
CA ASP A 434 -13.95 -16.48 15.72
C ASP A 434 -15.35 -15.87 15.43
N GLY A 435 -16.31 -16.14 16.31
CA GLY A 435 -17.69 -15.66 16.31
C GLY A 435 -18.56 -16.31 15.25
N ASP A 436 -18.39 -17.62 15.07
CA ASP A 436 -19.22 -18.45 14.19
C ASP A 436 -20.23 -19.34 14.95
N GLY A 437 -20.24 -19.26 16.28
CA GLY A 437 -21.17 -19.93 17.19
C GLY A 437 -20.65 -21.25 17.76
N ARG A 438 -19.47 -21.71 17.34
CA ARG A 438 -18.85 -22.95 17.82
C ARG A 438 -17.67 -22.64 18.75
N ALA A 439 -17.48 -23.47 19.77
CA ALA A 439 -16.29 -23.37 20.61
C ALA A 439 -14.99 -23.69 19.85
N ASP A 440 -14.02 -22.78 19.95
CA ASP A 440 -12.62 -22.99 19.61
C ASP A 440 -11.84 -23.53 20.82
N PHE A 441 -10.68 -24.15 20.56
CA PHE A 441 -9.75 -24.53 21.64
C PHE A 441 -8.75 -23.41 21.92
N CYS A 442 -8.63 -23.02 23.19
CA CYS A 442 -7.72 -21.98 23.68
C CYS A 442 -6.65 -22.57 24.62
N GLY A 443 -5.40 -22.58 24.18
CA GLY A 443 -4.23 -22.97 24.98
C GLY A 443 -3.54 -21.76 25.61
N LEU A 444 -3.38 -21.74 26.93
CA LEU A 444 -2.77 -20.65 27.70
C LEU A 444 -1.31 -20.97 28.05
N SER A 445 -0.39 -20.03 27.81
CA SER A 445 0.98 -20.07 28.35
C SER A 445 1.09 -19.39 29.72
N ASP A 446 2.20 -19.59 30.43
CA ASP A 446 2.37 -19.13 31.82
C ASP A 446 2.41 -17.60 31.99
N ASN A 447 2.70 -16.85 30.92
CA ASN A 447 2.57 -15.39 30.87
C ASN A 447 1.13 -14.90 30.62
N GLY A 448 0.19 -15.81 30.33
CA GLY A 448 -1.21 -15.51 30.00
C GLY A 448 -1.49 -15.18 28.53
N ASP A 449 -0.53 -15.38 27.62
CA ASP A 449 -0.86 -15.40 26.18
C ASP A 449 -1.81 -16.56 25.86
N VAL A 450 -2.67 -16.38 24.87
CA VAL A 450 -3.65 -17.38 24.43
C VAL A 450 -3.45 -17.71 22.96
N TYR A 451 -3.22 -18.99 22.69
CA TYR A 451 -3.11 -19.59 21.36
C TYR A 451 -4.42 -20.30 21.05
N VAL A 452 -4.97 -20.10 19.85
CA VAL A 452 -6.31 -20.57 19.49
C VAL A 452 -6.27 -21.47 18.26
N TRP A 453 -7.08 -22.53 18.29
CA TRP A 453 -7.35 -23.40 17.16
C TRP A 453 -8.85 -23.44 16.90
N ARG A 454 -9.25 -23.11 15.67
CA ARG A 454 -10.64 -23.02 15.24
C ARG A 454 -11.27 -24.38 15.00
N ASN A 455 -12.49 -24.61 15.48
CA ASN A 455 -13.33 -25.71 15.02
C ASN A 455 -13.86 -25.44 13.60
N GLY A 456 -13.27 -26.08 12.58
CA GLY A 456 -13.53 -25.74 11.19
C GLY A 456 -14.82 -26.33 10.57
N TRP A 457 -15.58 -27.16 11.29
CA TRP A 457 -16.58 -28.05 10.68
C TRP A 457 -18.02 -27.82 11.17
N ILE A 458 -18.98 -28.20 10.33
CA ILE A 458 -20.40 -27.80 10.40
C ILE A 458 -21.35 -28.81 11.06
N ASP A 459 -20.87 -30.04 11.27
CA ASP A 459 -21.58 -31.10 11.99
C ASP A 459 -21.26 -31.04 13.50
N ASP A 460 -21.87 -31.94 14.28
CA ASP A 460 -21.66 -32.14 15.73
C ASP A 460 -20.20 -32.22 16.20
N MET A 461 -19.25 -32.55 15.32
CA MET A 461 -17.85 -32.82 15.67
C MET A 461 -16.88 -32.16 14.66
N PRO A 462 -15.71 -31.68 15.10
CA PRO A 462 -14.68 -31.12 14.24
C PRO A 462 -14.19 -32.12 13.18
N GLY A 463 -14.41 -31.81 11.91
CA GLY A 463 -13.79 -32.49 10.77
C GLY A 463 -12.35 -32.02 10.48
N TYR A 464 -11.98 -30.82 10.95
CA TYR A 464 -10.61 -30.30 10.93
C TYR A 464 -10.42 -29.17 11.95
N TRP A 465 -9.16 -28.92 12.31
CA TRP A 465 -8.72 -27.86 13.22
C TRP A 465 -7.84 -26.88 12.47
N GLN A 466 -8.10 -25.57 12.55
CA GLN A 466 -7.22 -24.56 11.95
C GLN A 466 -6.45 -23.78 13.00
N ALA A 467 -5.13 -23.65 12.86
CA ALA A 467 -4.34 -22.85 13.78
C ALA A 467 -4.59 -21.34 13.55
N LEU A 468 -5.16 -20.65 14.54
CA LEU A 468 -5.21 -19.18 14.52
C LEU A 468 -3.92 -18.56 15.07
N GLY A 469 -3.15 -19.29 15.90
CA GLY A 469 -1.96 -18.77 16.56
C GLY A 469 -2.29 -17.92 17.79
N LYS A 470 -1.39 -17.01 18.18
CA LYS A 470 -1.59 -16.16 19.37
C LYS A 470 -2.66 -15.09 19.13
N ARG A 471 -3.88 -15.31 19.64
CA ARG A 471 -5.00 -14.37 19.51
C ARG A 471 -5.13 -13.39 20.66
N PHE A 472 -4.61 -13.69 21.85
CA PHE A 472 -4.57 -12.75 22.98
C PHE A 472 -3.16 -12.68 23.58
N GLU A 473 -2.73 -11.47 23.92
CA GLU A 473 -1.47 -11.20 24.62
C GLU A 473 -1.75 -11.00 26.11
N GLY A 474 -1.09 -11.77 26.97
CA GLY A 474 -1.31 -11.79 28.41
C GLY A 474 -1.14 -10.43 29.08
N LYS A 475 -2.10 -10.05 29.93
CA LYS A 475 -2.13 -8.73 30.59
C LYS A 475 -1.45 -8.70 31.96
N GLY A 476 -0.59 -9.67 32.26
CA GLY A 476 0.20 -9.71 33.50
C GLY A 476 -0.63 -9.87 34.78
N MET A 477 -1.85 -10.40 34.69
CA MET A 477 -2.81 -10.47 35.82
C MET A 477 -2.47 -11.54 36.87
N GLY A 478 -1.42 -12.35 36.68
CA GLY A 478 -1.02 -13.40 37.63
C GLY A 478 -1.73 -14.72 37.38
N ASN A 479 -2.29 -15.35 38.43
CA ASN A 479 -2.80 -16.73 38.37
C ASN A 479 -3.88 -16.92 37.28
N LEU A 480 -3.57 -17.77 36.29
CA LEU A 480 -4.37 -18.15 35.12
C LEU A 480 -5.72 -18.80 35.44
N GLU A 481 -5.92 -19.34 36.65
CA GLU A 481 -7.23 -19.80 37.11
C GLU A 481 -8.28 -18.68 37.13
N GLY A 482 -7.86 -17.41 37.08
CA GLY A 482 -8.76 -16.26 36.92
C GLY A 482 -9.28 -16.06 35.51
N THR A 483 -8.61 -16.59 34.49
CA THR A 483 -8.95 -16.38 33.08
C THR A 483 -10.19 -17.18 32.67
N ARG A 484 -11.16 -16.49 32.07
CA ARG A 484 -12.42 -16.99 31.50
C ARG A 484 -12.60 -16.39 30.10
N PHE A 485 -13.49 -16.99 29.34
CA PHE A 485 -13.96 -16.52 28.04
C PHE A 485 -15.48 -16.59 28.08
N GLU A 486 -16.14 -15.46 27.89
CA GLU A 486 -17.58 -15.30 28.16
C GLU A 486 -18.15 -14.14 27.31
N ASP A 487 -19.21 -14.36 26.52
CA ASP A 487 -19.99 -13.32 25.81
C ASP A 487 -20.69 -12.32 26.76
N LEU A 488 -19.94 -11.36 27.31
CA LEU A 488 -20.43 -10.46 28.37
C LEU A 488 -21.40 -9.40 27.83
N ASN A 489 -21.17 -8.94 26.60
CA ASN A 489 -21.94 -7.87 25.96
C ASN A 489 -23.17 -8.39 25.16
N GLY A 490 -23.23 -9.68 24.84
CA GLY A 490 -24.32 -10.31 24.09
C GLY A 490 -24.15 -10.25 22.57
N ASP A 491 -22.95 -9.96 22.04
CA ASP A 491 -22.69 -9.94 20.59
C ASP A 491 -22.44 -11.32 19.98
N GLY A 492 -22.30 -12.35 20.81
CA GLY A 492 -22.11 -13.73 20.39
C GLY A 492 -20.65 -14.06 20.08
N ARG A 493 -19.70 -13.36 20.70
CA ARG A 493 -18.27 -13.66 20.71
C ARG A 493 -17.79 -13.67 22.15
N ASP A 494 -16.94 -14.63 22.51
CA ASP A 494 -16.49 -14.70 23.89
C ASP A 494 -15.42 -13.66 24.20
N ASP A 495 -15.69 -12.84 25.22
CA ASP A 495 -14.80 -11.81 25.72
C ASP A 495 -13.76 -12.41 26.68
N TRP A 496 -12.51 -11.91 26.63
CA TRP A 496 -11.50 -12.31 27.61
C TRP A 496 -11.80 -11.65 28.94
N ILE A 497 -11.98 -12.45 30.00
CA ILE A 497 -12.20 -11.96 31.36
C ILE A 497 -11.14 -12.54 32.29
N TRP A 498 -10.60 -11.72 33.20
CA TRP A 498 -9.85 -12.21 34.35
C TRP A 498 -10.52 -11.82 35.66
N VAL A 499 -10.79 -12.82 36.50
CA VAL A 499 -11.38 -12.68 37.83
C VAL A 499 -10.28 -12.77 38.91
N GLY A 500 -10.17 -11.75 39.75
CA GLY A 500 -9.26 -11.69 40.87
C GLY A 500 -9.73 -12.47 42.09
N ASP A 501 -8.87 -12.49 43.11
CA ASP A 501 -9.08 -13.30 44.32
C ASP A 501 -10.27 -12.81 45.18
N LYS A 502 -10.65 -11.54 45.03
CA LYS A 502 -11.76 -10.87 45.75
C LYS A 502 -12.95 -10.55 44.83
N GLY A 503 -13.01 -11.18 43.66
CA GLY A 503 -14.10 -11.04 42.68
C GLY A 503 -14.06 -9.75 41.84
N GLU A 504 -12.94 -9.05 41.80
CA GLU A 504 -12.72 -8.01 40.79
C GLU A 504 -12.61 -8.65 39.40
N ALA A 505 -13.26 -8.10 38.38
CA ALA A 505 -13.25 -8.65 37.01
C ALA A 505 -12.72 -7.61 36.03
N HIS A 506 -11.73 -7.98 35.21
CA HIS A 506 -11.23 -7.15 34.11
C HIS A 506 -11.59 -7.80 32.77
N THR A 507 -12.08 -7.02 31.82
CA THR A 507 -12.61 -7.53 30.55
C THR A 507 -11.92 -6.88 29.35
N TRP A 508 -11.66 -7.67 28.32
CA TRP A 508 -11.36 -7.21 26.96
C TRP A 508 -12.38 -7.83 26.02
N THR A 509 -13.22 -6.99 25.42
CA THR A 509 -14.27 -7.43 24.51
C THR A 509 -13.71 -7.86 23.17
N ASN A 510 -14.22 -8.98 22.65
CA ASN A 510 -13.89 -9.51 21.34
C ASN A 510 -14.55 -8.63 20.25
N SER A 511 -13.95 -8.59 19.07
CA SER A 511 -14.55 -7.98 17.87
C SER A 511 -13.83 -8.53 16.63
N ARG A 512 -14.58 -8.77 15.55
CA ARG A 512 -14.05 -9.21 14.25
C ARG A 512 -12.96 -8.27 13.72
N SER A 513 -11.86 -8.78 13.17
CA SER A 513 -10.82 -7.96 12.53
C SER A 513 -10.89 -8.00 10.99
N CYS A 514 -10.42 -6.92 10.35
CA CYS A 514 -10.01 -6.95 8.92
C CYS A 514 -8.53 -7.31 8.72
N GLY A 515 -7.78 -7.57 9.79
CA GLY A 515 -6.36 -7.90 9.70
C GLY A 515 -6.11 -9.22 8.97
N VAL A 516 -5.37 -9.15 7.86
CA VAL A 516 -4.93 -10.30 7.05
C VAL A 516 -4.04 -11.26 7.84
N GLY A 517 -4.12 -12.55 7.54
CA GLY A 517 -3.26 -13.60 8.09
C GLY A 517 -3.17 -14.84 7.18
N LYS A 518 -2.31 -15.79 7.56
CA LYS A 518 -2.27 -17.17 7.04
C LYS A 518 -2.55 -18.13 8.20
N GLU A 519 -2.82 -19.41 7.95
CA GLU A 519 -2.87 -20.39 9.04
C GLU A 519 -1.58 -20.34 9.89
N GLY A 520 -1.73 -20.46 11.22
CA GLY A 520 -0.68 -20.18 12.21
C GLY A 520 -0.59 -18.72 12.70
N ASP A 521 -1.03 -17.73 11.90
CA ASP A 521 -1.28 -16.33 12.30
C ASP A 521 -2.67 -15.85 11.82
N GLY A 522 -3.62 -16.78 11.79
CA GLY A 522 -4.94 -16.66 11.15
C GLY A 522 -5.98 -15.95 12.01
N LEU A 523 -7.06 -15.53 11.34
CA LEU A 523 -8.16 -14.66 11.82
C LEU A 523 -7.81 -13.79 13.03
N LYS A 524 -7.29 -12.59 12.76
CA LYS A 524 -6.98 -11.63 13.82
C LYS A 524 -8.24 -11.18 14.57
N VAL A 525 -8.07 -10.84 15.85
CA VAL A 525 -9.15 -10.35 16.73
C VAL A 525 -8.87 -8.91 17.14
N ALA A 526 -9.90 -8.07 17.13
CA ALA A 526 -9.82 -6.64 17.41
C ALA A 526 -10.23 -6.32 18.86
N TRP A 527 -9.45 -6.78 19.84
CA TRP A 527 -9.73 -6.61 21.27
C TRP A 527 -9.86 -5.14 21.70
N ARG A 528 -10.87 -4.84 22.53
CA ARG A 528 -11.04 -3.53 23.19
C ARG A 528 -11.23 -3.71 24.70
N PRO A 529 -10.55 -2.93 25.57
CA PRO A 529 -10.75 -3.03 27.02
C PRO A 529 -12.14 -2.53 27.43
N GLY A 530 -12.85 -3.27 28.27
CA GLY A 530 -14.09 -2.83 28.92
C GLY A 530 -13.83 -2.16 30.26
N TYR A 531 -14.68 -1.21 30.66
CA TYR A 531 -14.52 -0.44 31.91
C TYR A 531 -15.83 -0.30 32.69
N TYR A 532 -15.75 -0.17 34.02
CA TYR A 532 -16.91 0.27 34.81
C TYR A 532 -17.38 1.67 34.38
N LYS A 533 -18.69 1.92 34.43
CA LYS A 533 -19.34 3.18 34.03
C LYS A 533 -18.71 4.44 34.62
N GLY A 534 -18.43 5.41 33.75
CA GLY A 534 -17.73 6.65 34.07
C GLY A 534 -16.24 6.47 34.40
N LYS A 535 -15.61 5.35 34.01
CA LYS A 535 -14.17 5.09 34.13
C LYS A 535 -13.53 4.87 32.76
N THR A 536 -12.23 5.14 32.68
CA THR A 536 -11.38 4.91 31.50
C THR A 536 -10.25 3.91 31.77
N SER A 537 -10.25 3.29 32.95
CA SER A 537 -9.31 2.25 33.37
C SER A 537 -9.85 1.53 34.62
N GLY A 538 -9.29 0.37 34.92
CA GLY A 538 -9.71 -0.48 36.04
C GLY A 538 -10.58 -1.65 35.59
N PRO A 539 -11.23 -2.35 36.54
CA PRO A 539 -12.09 -3.49 36.26
C PRO A 539 -13.45 -3.07 35.68
N THR A 540 -14.15 -4.02 35.06
CA THR A 540 -15.60 -3.96 34.77
C THR A 540 -16.43 -4.24 36.01
N HIS A 541 -15.98 -5.13 36.91
CA HIS A 541 -16.62 -5.34 38.23
C HIS A 541 -15.61 -5.13 39.37
N THR A 542 -15.91 -4.29 40.36
CA THR A 542 -14.93 -3.90 41.39
C THR A 542 -14.59 -4.99 42.41
N GLY A 543 -15.40 -6.05 42.51
CA GLY A 543 -15.27 -7.07 43.55
C GLY A 543 -15.45 -6.45 44.94
N GLY A 544 -14.51 -6.77 45.85
CA GLY A 544 -14.52 -6.30 47.23
C GLY A 544 -15.04 -7.32 48.24
N PHE A 545 -15.10 -8.59 47.83
CA PHE A 545 -15.53 -9.71 48.67
C PHE A 545 -14.35 -10.27 49.51
N ALA A 546 -14.59 -11.38 50.21
CA ALA A 546 -13.54 -12.14 50.88
C ALA A 546 -12.49 -12.64 49.86
N SER A 547 -11.27 -12.94 50.32
CA SER A 547 -10.26 -13.63 49.51
C SER A 547 -10.61 -15.11 49.29
N GLY A 548 -10.06 -15.72 48.25
CA GLY A 548 -10.26 -17.14 47.90
C GLY A 548 -11.62 -17.45 47.28
N ILE A 549 -12.35 -16.46 46.75
CA ILE A 549 -13.72 -16.66 46.24
C ILE A 549 -13.81 -16.88 44.73
N ARG A 550 -12.68 -16.83 44.00
CA ARG A 550 -12.62 -16.85 42.52
C ARG A 550 -13.50 -17.94 41.88
N ASN A 551 -13.44 -19.18 42.38
CA ASN A 551 -14.21 -20.31 41.83
C ASN A 551 -15.72 -20.25 42.13
N ARG A 552 -16.17 -19.24 42.90
CA ARG A 552 -17.58 -18.96 43.21
C ARG A 552 -18.13 -17.80 42.38
N ILE A 553 -17.31 -17.21 41.51
CA ILE A 553 -17.71 -16.17 40.56
C ILE A 553 -17.96 -16.80 39.21
N HIS A 554 -19.15 -16.54 38.67
CA HIS A 554 -19.61 -17.03 37.39
C HIS A 554 -20.22 -15.87 36.60
N PHE A 555 -20.27 -16.02 35.28
CA PHE A 555 -21.02 -15.15 34.39
C PHE A 555 -22.18 -15.99 33.85
N ALA A 556 -23.41 -15.46 33.88
CA ALA A 556 -24.59 -16.22 33.47
C ALA A 556 -25.75 -15.31 33.06
N ARG A 557 -26.52 -15.69 32.04
CA ARG A 557 -27.74 -15.03 31.57
C ARG A 557 -28.89 -15.32 32.53
N ILE A 558 -28.81 -14.81 33.77
CA ILE A 558 -29.84 -15.00 34.81
C ILE A 558 -31.11 -14.22 34.44
N TYR A 559 -30.93 -12.96 34.02
CA TYR A 559 -31.97 -12.11 33.47
C TYR A 559 -31.96 -12.09 31.94
N GLY A 560 -30.79 -12.29 31.32
CA GLY A 560 -30.65 -12.41 29.87
C GLY A 560 -31.16 -11.21 29.08
N GLU A 561 -31.08 -9.99 29.64
CA GLU A 561 -31.56 -8.79 28.95
C GLU A 561 -30.58 -8.38 27.85
N PRO A 562 -30.94 -8.46 26.55
CA PRO A 562 -30.07 -7.99 25.47
C PRO A 562 -29.84 -6.49 25.60
N GLN A 563 -28.68 -6.02 25.13
CA GLN A 563 -28.38 -4.57 25.07
C GLN A 563 -29.28 -3.86 24.07
N ASP A 564 -29.50 -4.48 22.91
CA ASP A 564 -30.27 -3.95 21.79
C ASP A 564 -30.83 -5.12 20.93
N PHE A 565 -31.66 -4.81 19.95
CA PHE A 565 -32.25 -5.75 19.01
C PHE A 565 -31.17 -6.57 18.24
N GLY A 566 -31.48 -7.86 18.02
CA GLY A 566 -30.61 -8.79 17.28
C GLY A 566 -29.35 -9.25 18.04
N LEU A 567 -29.25 -8.97 19.34
CA LEU A 567 -28.20 -9.47 20.24
C LEU A 567 -28.71 -10.60 21.15
N LEU A 568 -27.78 -11.39 21.68
CA LEU A 568 -28.03 -12.32 22.78
C LEU A 568 -28.24 -11.53 24.09
N GLY A 569 -28.76 -12.22 25.11
CA GLY A 569 -28.81 -11.68 26.45
C GLY A 569 -27.41 -11.47 27.02
N ARG A 570 -27.14 -10.30 27.62
CA ARG A 570 -25.89 -10.05 28.35
C ARG A 570 -25.74 -11.04 29.52
N LEU A 571 -24.50 -11.43 29.81
CA LEU A 571 -24.18 -12.21 31.02
C LEU A 571 -24.20 -11.31 32.26
N ASP A 572 -24.88 -11.76 33.31
CA ASP A 572 -24.91 -11.15 34.64
C ASP A 572 -23.73 -11.66 35.48
N TYR A 573 -23.21 -10.84 36.39
CA TYR A 573 -22.17 -11.27 37.34
C TYR A 573 -22.83 -12.01 38.52
N VAL A 574 -22.41 -13.25 38.77
CA VAL A 574 -23.00 -14.14 39.78
C VAL A 574 -21.95 -14.55 40.81
N TYR A 575 -22.25 -14.30 42.10
CA TYR A 575 -21.47 -14.80 43.22
C TYR A 575 -22.28 -15.86 43.99
N MET A 576 -21.76 -17.09 44.02
CA MET A 576 -22.25 -18.17 44.86
C MET A 576 -21.74 -18.01 46.30
N GLU A 577 -22.29 -17.01 47.01
CA GLU A 577 -21.93 -16.69 48.40
C GLU A 577 -22.12 -17.91 49.30
N HIS A 578 -21.05 -18.33 49.97
CA HIS A 578 -21.04 -19.52 50.82
C HIS A 578 -21.06 -19.16 52.31
N THR A 579 -21.83 -19.93 53.09
CA THR A 579 -21.73 -19.98 54.55
C THR A 579 -21.82 -21.43 55.04
N LYS A 580 -20.98 -21.82 56.01
CA LYS A 580 -21.07 -23.14 56.65
C LYS A 580 -21.89 -23.07 57.94
N GLY A 581 -22.95 -23.87 58.02
CA GLY A 581 -23.80 -23.97 59.20
C GLY A 581 -23.17 -24.81 60.32
N SER A 582 -23.60 -24.58 61.56
CA SER A 582 -23.22 -25.37 62.73
C SER A 582 -23.66 -26.84 62.65
N ASN A 583 -24.66 -27.14 61.83
CA ASN A 583 -25.12 -28.49 61.48
C ASN A 583 -24.23 -29.19 60.43
N GLY A 584 -23.09 -28.60 60.05
CA GLY A 584 -22.18 -29.13 59.03
C GLY A 584 -22.62 -28.91 57.58
N LYS A 585 -23.86 -28.48 57.32
CA LYS A 585 -24.37 -28.21 55.98
C LYS A 585 -23.81 -26.87 55.44
N HIS A 586 -23.71 -26.77 54.13
CA HIS A 586 -23.18 -25.62 53.41
C HIS A 586 -24.35 -24.89 52.71
N THR A 587 -24.54 -23.61 53.00
CA THR A 587 -25.59 -22.78 52.40
C THR A 587 -24.97 -21.86 51.36
N PHE A 588 -25.50 -21.92 50.14
CA PHE A 588 -25.11 -21.10 49.00
C PHE A 588 -26.22 -20.11 48.68
N ARG A 589 -25.90 -18.82 48.61
CA ARG A 589 -26.80 -17.76 48.13
C ARG A 589 -26.28 -17.26 46.79
N MET A 590 -27.08 -17.42 45.74
CA MET A 590 -26.75 -16.89 44.42
C MET A 590 -27.03 -15.39 44.41
N ARG A 591 -26.01 -14.58 44.70
CA ARG A 591 -26.08 -13.12 44.63
C ARG A 591 -25.80 -12.68 43.19
N VAL A 592 -26.66 -11.86 42.61
CA VAL A 592 -26.59 -11.50 41.19
C VAL A 592 -26.49 -9.98 41.04
N TRP A 593 -25.55 -9.53 40.21
CA TRP A 593 -25.45 -8.16 39.70
C TRP A 593 -25.86 -8.20 38.24
N LYS A 594 -27.09 -7.78 38.01
CA LYS A 594 -27.72 -7.79 36.70
C LYS A 594 -27.01 -6.81 35.78
N ASN A 595 -26.56 -7.28 34.63
CA ASN A 595 -25.78 -6.49 33.69
C ASN A 595 -26.65 -5.45 32.98
N LYS A 596 -26.20 -4.19 33.02
CA LYS A 596 -26.80 -3.01 32.39
C LYS A 596 -25.80 -2.30 31.47
N GLY A 597 -24.62 -2.88 31.26
CA GLY A 597 -23.57 -2.33 30.41
C GLY A 597 -23.96 -2.20 28.95
N TYR A 598 -23.26 -1.32 28.24
CA TYR A 598 -23.52 -0.97 26.85
C TYR A 598 -22.22 -0.79 26.07
N GLY A 599 -22.17 -1.28 24.83
CA GLY A 599 -21.13 -0.96 23.85
C GLY A 599 -20.34 -2.18 23.38
N ALA A 600 -19.47 -1.94 22.41
CA ALA A 600 -18.64 -2.92 21.70
C ALA A 600 -19.36 -3.99 20.84
N THR A 601 -20.70 -4.00 20.78
CA THR A 601 -21.47 -5.05 20.09
C THR A 601 -21.70 -4.83 18.59
N LYS A 602 -21.58 -3.59 18.09
CA LYS A 602 -21.90 -3.23 16.68
C LYS A 602 -20.76 -2.44 16.01
N PRO A 603 -19.79 -3.10 15.37
CA PRO A 603 -18.81 -2.45 14.51
C PRO A 603 -19.42 -1.71 13.32
N LYS A 604 -18.82 -0.57 12.93
CA LYS A 604 -19.19 0.19 11.71
C LYS A 604 -19.09 -0.67 10.44
N ALA A 605 -18.00 -1.44 10.31
CA ALA A 605 -17.71 -2.24 9.13
C ALA A 605 -18.68 -3.42 8.88
N ASP A 606 -19.56 -3.74 9.83
CA ASP A 606 -20.57 -4.79 9.69
C ASP A 606 -21.90 -4.26 9.12
N GLY A 607 -21.99 -2.96 8.84
CA GLY A 607 -23.15 -2.33 8.22
C GLY A 607 -23.05 -2.15 6.71
N ASN A 608 -21.92 -2.49 6.07
CA ASN A 608 -21.67 -2.14 4.67
C ASN A 608 -22.44 -3.07 3.72
N LYS A 609 -23.17 -2.48 2.77
CA LYS A 609 -23.72 -3.12 1.57
C LYS A 609 -23.48 -2.21 0.35
N TYR A 610 -23.46 -2.79 -0.82
CA TYR A 610 -23.22 -2.09 -2.08
C TYR A 610 -24.24 -2.59 -3.11
N CYS A 611 -24.86 -1.68 -3.86
CA CYS A 611 -25.88 -1.97 -4.87
C CYS A 611 -26.23 -0.68 -5.62
N ASP A 612 -26.54 -0.72 -6.92
CA ASP A 612 -27.03 0.46 -7.64
C ASP A 612 -28.46 0.81 -7.20
N MET A 613 -28.59 1.73 -6.24
CA MET A 613 -29.87 2.18 -5.74
C MET A 613 -30.51 3.26 -6.64
N THR A 614 -29.76 3.81 -7.60
CA THR A 614 -30.19 4.97 -8.40
C THR A 614 -30.40 4.66 -9.89
N GLY A 615 -29.95 3.50 -10.37
CA GLY A 615 -30.05 3.05 -11.76
C GLY A 615 -29.09 3.78 -12.69
N ASN A 616 -27.90 4.12 -12.20
CA ASN A 616 -26.87 4.82 -12.96
C ASN A 616 -25.84 3.88 -13.63
N GLY A 617 -25.97 2.57 -13.39
CA GLY A 617 -25.05 1.52 -13.79
C GLY A 617 -23.83 1.42 -12.88
N ARG A 618 -23.92 1.80 -11.60
CA ARG A 618 -22.82 1.69 -10.62
C ARG A 618 -23.35 1.47 -9.23
N ASP A 619 -22.69 0.63 -8.46
CA ASP A 619 -23.06 0.40 -7.07
C ASP A 619 -22.87 1.65 -6.21
N ASP A 620 -23.96 2.02 -5.55
CA ASP A 620 -23.99 2.98 -4.45
C ASP A 620 -23.58 2.25 -3.15
N TYR A 621 -23.04 3.00 -2.18
CA TYR A 621 -22.77 2.46 -0.85
C TYR A 621 -23.96 2.70 0.07
N VAL A 622 -24.52 1.62 0.61
CA VAL A 622 -25.59 1.64 1.60
C VAL A 622 -25.04 1.17 2.93
N TRP A 623 -25.13 2.02 3.96
CA TRP A 623 -24.79 1.64 5.32
C TRP A 623 -26.05 1.30 6.11
N VAL A 624 -26.12 0.07 6.64
CA VAL A 624 -27.29 -0.50 7.31
C VAL A 624 -27.07 -0.61 8.82
N LEU A 625 -27.91 0.08 9.58
CA LEU A 625 -28.00 -0.01 11.04
C LEU A 625 -28.45 -1.42 11.46
N SER A 626 -28.10 -1.87 12.67
CA SER A 626 -28.51 -3.18 13.22
C SER A 626 -30.01 -3.48 13.11
N LYS A 627 -30.86 -2.44 13.08
CA LYS A 627 -32.33 -2.48 13.03
C LYS A 627 -32.93 -2.25 11.63
N GLY A 628 -32.10 -2.15 10.59
CA GLY A 628 -32.54 -2.05 9.20
C GLY A 628 -32.81 -0.64 8.66
N GLU A 629 -32.64 0.42 9.47
CA GLU A 629 -32.54 1.79 8.95
C GLU A 629 -31.25 1.95 8.12
N MET A 630 -31.33 2.67 6.99
CA MET A 630 -30.23 2.75 6.03
C MET A 630 -29.86 4.20 5.68
N ASP A 631 -28.56 4.48 5.60
CA ASP A 631 -27.98 5.71 5.05
C ASP A 631 -27.37 5.40 3.67
N LEU A 632 -27.68 6.23 2.66
CA LEU A 632 -27.18 6.07 1.30
C LEU A 632 -26.03 7.05 1.00
N TYR A 633 -25.00 6.54 0.34
CA TYR A 633 -23.82 7.23 -0.15
C TYR A 633 -23.74 7.03 -1.68
N PRO A 634 -24.39 7.90 -2.49
CA PRO A 634 -24.53 7.66 -3.92
C PRO A 634 -23.19 7.78 -4.67
N ASN A 635 -22.94 6.91 -5.64
CA ASN A 635 -21.72 6.86 -6.45
C ASN A 635 -21.79 7.90 -7.58
N GLY A 636 -20.97 8.95 -7.48
CA GLY A 636 -21.00 10.09 -8.41
C GLY A 636 -20.28 9.87 -9.75
N GLY A 637 -19.87 8.64 -10.09
CA GLY A 637 -19.32 8.32 -11.41
C GLY A 637 -17.85 8.71 -11.63
N LYS A 638 -16.99 8.51 -10.63
CA LYS A 638 -15.53 8.58 -10.83
C LYS A 638 -14.97 7.19 -11.13
N ASN A 639 -14.03 7.10 -12.05
CA ASN A 639 -13.27 5.86 -12.28
C ASN A 639 -11.97 5.81 -11.48
N PHE A 640 -11.50 6.92 -10.89
CA PHE A 640 -10.28 6.96 -10.07
C PHE A 640 -10.39 8.08 -9.04
N ILE A 641 -9.81 7.88 -7.85
CA ILE A 641 -9.82 8.83 -6.72
C ILE A 641 -8.39 9.30 -6.40
N THR A 642 -8.20 10.60 -6.31
CA THR A 642 -7.00 11.21 -5.69
C THR A 642 -7.25 11.54 -4.22
N GLY A 643 -6.20 11.72 -3.41
CA GLY A 643 -6.27 11.68 -1.93
C GLY A 643 -7.38 12.52 -1.26
N GLN A 644 -7.76 13.68 -1.81
CA GLN A 644 -8.83 14.53 -1.26
C GLN A 644 -10.24 14.17 -1.73
N GLU A 645 -10.41 13.33 -2.75
CA GLU A 645 -11.69 13.01 -3.39
C GLU A 645 -12.43 11.83 -2.73
N SER A 646 -13.61 11.50 -3.23
CA SER A 646 -14.50 10.41 -2.78
C SER A 646 -15.31 9.89 -3.98
N TYR A 647 -15.70 8.61 -4.02
CA TYR A 647 -16.75 8.12 -4.94
C TYR A 647 -18.11 8.62 -4.49
N TRP A 648 -18.31 8.54 -3.17
CA TRP A 648 -19.53 8.89 -2.49
C TRP A 648 -19.80 10.38 -2.55
N GLY A 649 -20.95 10.73 -3.11
CA GLY A 649 -21.55 12.05 -3.02
C GLY A 649 -22.13 12.33 -1.63
N PRO A 650 -22.95 13.39 -1.50
CA PRO A 650 -23.59 13.74 -0.24
C PRO A 650 -24.47 12.61 0.29
N MET A 651 -24.29 12.28 1.57
CA MET A 651 -25.04 11.23 2.26
C MET A 651 -26.52 11.60 2.38
N GLN A 652 -27.40 10.66 2.04
CA GLN A 652 -28.85 10.74 2.26
C GLN A 652 -29.20 9.91 3.50
N LYS A 653 -29.46 10.61 4.60
CA LYS A 653 -29.70 9.97 5.91
C LYS A 653 -31.08 9.33 5.97
N ALA A 654 -31.16 8.10 6.50
CA ALA A 654 -32.41 7.38 6.74
C ALA A 654 -33.32 7.32 5.48
N PHE A 655 -32.73 7.16 4.29
CA PHE A 655 -33.48 7.12 3.02
C PHE A 655 -34.42 5.91 2.94
N PHE A 656 -34.12 4.87 3.72
CA PHE A 656 -35.03 3.79 4.06
C PHE A 656 -35.06 3.59 5.58
N LYS A 657 -36.27 3.39 6.10
CA LYS A 657 -36.52 3.01 7.50
C LYS A 657 -37.73 2.07 7.53
N PRO A 658 -37.60 0.83 8.00
CA PRO A 658 -38.72 -0.10 8.11
C PRO A 658 -39.66 0.30 9.27
N ASP A 659 -40.94 -0.08 9.18
CA ASP A 659 -41.97 0.19 10.21
C ASP A 659 -41.74 -0.56 11.55
N ARG A 660 -40.75 -1.46 11.59
CA ARG A 660 -40.31 -2.22 12.77
C ARG A 660 -38.83 -2.56 12.64
N ASP A 661 -38.18 -2.87 13.75
CA ASP A 661 -36.79 -3.37 13.75
C ASP A 661 -36.69 -4.67 12.91
N LEU A 662 -35.78 -4.67 11.93
CA LEU A 662 -35.40 -5.81 11.10
C LEU A 662 -33.88 -6.02 11.22
N ASP A 663 -33.40 -7.25 11.32
CA ASP A 663 -31.95 -7.48 11.47
C ASP A 663 -31.27 -7.25 10.12
N ARG A 664 -30.20 -6.46 10.09
CA ARG A 664 -29.45 -6.13 8.86
C ARG A 664 -28.87 -7.33 8.10
N ARG A 665 -28.75 -8.48 8.77
CA ARG A 665 -28.37 -9.76 8.15
C ARG A 665 -29.47 -10.32 7.24
N ASP A 666 -30.72 -10.01 7.54
CA ASP A 666 -31.92 -10.50 6.83
C ASP A 666 -32.39 -9.54 5.73
N LEU A 667 -31.68 -8.43 5.52
CA LEU A 667 -31.98 -7.41 4.52
C LEU A 667 -30.99 -7.50 3.36
N HIS A 668 -31.51 -7.68 2.15
CA HIS A 668 -30.76 -7.78 0.91
C HIS A 668 -31.05 -6.57 0.02
N LEU A 669 -30.04 -6.17 -0.75
CA LEU A 669 -30.17 -5.19 -1.84
C LEU A 669 -29.96 -5.99 -3.13
N THR A 670 -30.90 -5.87 -4.07
CA THR A 670 -31.00 -6.79 -5.20
C THR A 670 -32.01 -6.26 -6.20
N ASP A 671 -31.75 -6.32 -7.51
CA ASP A 671 -32.77 -6.00 -8.51
C ASP A 671 -33.77 -7.18 -8.60
N TRP A 672 -34.96 -6.94 -8.04
CA TRP A 672 -36.06 -7.91 -7.97
C TRP A 672 -37.05 -7.73 -9.14
N ASP A 673 -37.14 -6.52 -9.68
CA ASP A 673 -38.17 -6.12 -10.65
C ASP A 673 -37.62 -5.93 -12.08
N GLY A 674 -36.30 -6.00 -12.26
CA GLY A 674 -35.57 -6.00 -13.52
C GLY A 674 -35.47 -4.62 -14.17
N ASP A 675 -35.55 -3.55 -13.39
CA ASP A 675 -35.52 -2.16 -13.88
C ASP A 675 -34.13 -1.48 -13.79
N GLY A 676 -33.11 -2.23 -13.37
CA GLY A 676 -31.74 -1.78 -13.22
C GLY A 676 -31.47 -1.06 -11.89
N LYS A 677 -32.40 -1.12 -10.93
CA LYS A 677 -32.23 -0.58 -9.59
C LYS A 677 -32.38 -1.67 -8.54
N CYS A 678 -31.56 -1.58 -7.50
CA CYS A 678 -31.71 -2.44 -6.35
C CYS A 678 -32.95 -2.07 -5.52
N ASP A 679 -33.76 -3.09 -5.26
CA ASP A 679 -34.84 -3.12 -4.30
C ASP A 679 -34.32 -3.58 -2.93
N ILE A 680 -35.13 -3.37 -1.87
CA ILE A 680 -34.83 -3.89 -0.54
C ILE A 680 -35.69 -5.14 -0.29
N VAL A 681 -35.05 -6.28 -0.07
CA VAL A 681 -35.74 -7.56 0.22
C VAL A 681 -35.45 -7.96 1.66
N TRP A 682 -36.49 -8.14 2.47
CA TRP A 682 -36.38 -8.77 3.79
C TRP A 682 -36.75 -10.25 3.70
N VAL A 683 -35.86 -11.09 4.24
CA VAL A 683 -36.02 -12.54 4.38
C VAL A 683 -36.45 -12.84 5.81
N ASP A 684 -37.59 -13.50 6.05
CA ASP A 684 -38.06 -13.78 7.41
C ASP A 684 -37.42 -15.04 8.01
N PRO A 685 -36.43 -14.93 8.92
CA PRO A 685 -35.75 -16.09 9.48
C PRO A 685 -36.67 -16.97 10.36
N ASN A 686 -37.84 -16.45 10.76
CA ASN A 686 -38.81 -17.18 11.59
C ASN A 686 -39.92 -17.85 10.75
N ASN A 687 -39.97 -17.61 9.44
CA ASN A 687 -41.03 -18.09 8.54
C ASN A 687 -40.44 -18.73 7.28
N GLN A 688 -39.52 -19.69 7.47
CA GLN A 688 -38.85 -20.42 6.38
C GLN A 688 -38.21 -19.48 5.34
N ASN A 689 -37.63 -18.36 5.79
CA ASN A 689 -36.94 -17.39 4.95
C ASN A 689 -37.78 -16.85 3.78
N ARG A 690 -39.09 -16.67 4.02
CA ARG A 690 -40.02 -16.05 3.07
C ARG A 690 -39.77 -14.56 2.93
N VAL A 691 -40.05 -14.02 1.75
CA VAL A 691 -39.65 -12.67 1.36
C VAL A 691 -40.75 -11.62 1.54
N SER A 692 -40.36 -10.39 1.83
CA SER A 692 -41.16 -9.17 1.58
C SER A 692 -40.26 -8.12 0.97
N VAL A 693 -40.80 -7.29 0.08
CA VAL A 693 -39.99 -6.42 -0.79
C VAL A 693 -40.45 -4.98 -0.67
N TRP A 694 -39.52 -4.03 -0.55
CA TRP A 694 -39.78 -2.61 -0.78
C TRP A 694 -39.16 -2.27 -2.13
N ARG A 695 -40.01 -2.19 -3.14
CA ARG A 695 -39.61 -1.86 -4.50
C ARG A 695 -39.25 -0.37 -4.61
N ASN A 696 -38.12 -0.11 -5.24
CA ASN A 696 -37.44 1.17 -5.40
C ASN A 696 -37.92 1.91 -6.65
N ASN A 697 -38.90 2.81 -6.48
CA ASN A 697 -39.38 3.67 -7.55
C ASN A 697 -38.59 4.98 -7.63
N TYR A 698 -37.27 4.94 -7.41
CA TYR A 698 -36.40 6.12 -7.50
C TYR A 698 -36.48 6.78 -8.87
N THR A 699 -36.51 8.12 -8.87
CA THR A 699 -36.41 8.92 -10.10
C THR A 699 -35.39 10.05 -9.94
N PRO A 700 -34.53 10.32 -10.96
CA PRO A 700 -33.60 11.43 -10.93
C PRO A 700 -34.31 12.77 -10.67
N GLY A 701 -33.94 13.45 -9.58
CA GLY A 701 -34.55 14.71 -9.13
C GLY A 701 -35.89 14.55 -8.37
N GLY A 702 -36.55 13.39 -8.43
CA GLY A 702 -37.73 13.05 -7.62
C GLY A 702 -37.39 12.38 -6.28
N GLY A 703 -36.25 11.68 -6.20
CA GLY A 703 -35.80 10.97 -5.00
C GLY A 703 -36.40 9.57 -4.86
N PHE A 704 -36.22 8.96 -3.70
CA PHE A 704 -36.69 7.61 -3.39
C PHE A 704 -38.18 7.57 -3.04
N ASN A 705 -38.88 6.55 -3.56
CA ASN A 705 -40.25 6.23 -3.19
C ASN A 705 -40.43 4.70 -3.15
N TRP A 706 -40.98 4.19 -2.06
CA TRP A 706 -41.01 2.76 -1.76
C TRP A 706 -42.40 2.17 -1.97
N GLN A 707 -42.52 1.10 -2.76
CA GLN A 707 -43.72 0.28 -2.84
C GLN A 707 -43.51 -1.01 -2.04
N TYR A 708 -44.18 -1.13 -0.89
CA TYR A 708 -44.14 -2.35 -0.10
C TYR A 708 -45.01 -3.47 -0.70
N LEU A 709 -44.41 -4.64 -0.87
CA LEU A 709 -45.03 -5.88 -1.33
C LEU A 709 -44.89 -6.93 -0.22
N ALA A 710 -46.01 -7.27 0.40
CA ALA A 710 -46.08 -8.34 1.39
C ALA A 710 -46.20 -9.71 0.68
N ASN A 711 -45.19 -10.57 0.83
CA ASN A 711 -45.13 -11.91 0.24
C ASN A 711 -45.38 -11.95 -1.30
N PRO A 712 -44.58 -11.24 -2.12
CA PRO A 712 -44.77 -11.19 -3.58
C PRO A 712 -44.49 -12.51 -4.31
N ALA A 713 -43.79 -13.46 -3.69
CA ALA A 713 -43.49 -14.77 -4.25
C ALA A 713 -43.76 -15.89 -3.21
N PRO A 714 -45.03 -16.32 -3.04
CA PRO A 714 -45.43 -17.33 -2.04
C PRO A 714 -44.80 -18.72 -2.21
N GLU A 715 -44.19 -19.01 -3.36
CA GLU A 715 -43.48 -20.25 -3.66
C GLU A 715 -42.07 -20.33 -3.05
N LEU A 716 -41.43 -19.20 -2.75
CA LEU A 716 -40.06 -19.16 -2.25
C LEU A 716 -39.99 -19.56 -0.76
N TYR A 717 -39.04 -20.43 -0.42
CA TYR A 717 -38.72 -20.79 0.96
C TYR A 717 -37.30 -21.36 1.09
N CYS A 718 -36.69 -21.23 2.26
CA CYS A 718 -35.46 -21.92 2.64
C CYS A 718 -35.62 -22.40 4.09
N PRO A 719 -35.47 -23.70 4.41
CA PRO A 719 -35.64 -24.23 5.76
C PRO A 719 -34.42 -24.01 6.66
N GLU A 720 -33.29 -23.65 6.06
CA GLU A 720 -32.02 -23.40 6.73
C GLU A 720 -32.11 -22.21 7.69
N LYS A 721 -31.42 -22.28 8.83
CA LYS A 721 -31.30 -21.16 9.78
C LYS A 721 -29.95 -20.48 9.62
N ARG A 722 -29.93 -19.14 9.71
CA ARG A 722 -28.70 -18.36 9.89
C ARG A 722 -28.01 -18.71 11.21
N GLY A 723 -26.69 -18.61 11.26
CA GLY A 723 -25.94 -18.74 12.52
C GLY A 723 -25.72 -17.39 13.22
N ILE A 724 -24.73 -17.37 14.11
CA ILE A 724 -24.38 -16.17 14.89
C ILE A 724 -23.58 -15.18 14.04
N GLY A 725 -22.61 -15.68 13.26
CA GLY A 725 -21.74 -14.87 12.41
C GLY A 725 -22.52 -14.00 11.42
N PHE A 726 -22.06 -12.75 11.22
CA PHE A 726 -22.80 -11.76 10.42
C PHE A 726 -22.94 -12.07 8.92
N GLN A 727 -22.14 -13.00 8.40
CA GLN A 727 -22.18 -13.49 7.02
C GLN A 727 -22.72 -14.93 6.92
N ASP A 728 -23.01 -15.61 8.03
CA ASP A 728 -23.59 -16.95 8.05
C ASP A 728 -25.11 -16.89 7.82
N ILE A 729 -25.48 -16.52 6.58
CA ILE A 729 -26.87 -16.35 6.14
C ILE A 729 -27.28 -17.44 5.14
N PRO A 730 -28.49 -18.01 5.26
CA PRO A 730 -28.94 -19.15 4.45
C PRO A 730 -29.51 -18.76 3.10
N VAL A 731 -29.88 -17.49 2.91
CA VAL A 731 -30.43 -16.97 1.64
C VAL A 731 -29.51 -15.90 1.11
N GLN A 732 -29.24 -15.95 -0.20
CA GLN A 732 -28.64 -14.86 -0.96
C GLN A 732 -29.41 -14.69 -2.28
N PHE A 733 -29.24 -13.55 -2.93
CA PHE A 733 -29.85 -13.20 -4.20
C PHE A 733 -28.74 -12.91 -5.21
N ALA A 734 -28.89 -13.42 -6.44
CA ALA A 734 -27.89 -13.32 -7.51
C ALA A 734 -28.53 -13.69 -8.85
N ASP A 735 -28.17 -13.06 -9.97
CA ASP A 735 -28.65 -13.44 -11.31
C ASP A 735 -27.83 -14.59 -11.89
N VAL A 736 -28.00 -15.79 -11.32
CA VAL A 736 -27.34 -17.02 -11.78
C VAL A 736 -27.92 -17.48 -13.13
N SER A 737 -29.15 -17.08 -13.45
CA SER A 737 -29.85 -17.42 -14.69
C SER A 737 -29.49 -16.54 -15.90
N GLY A 738 -29.03 -15.31 -15.67
CA GLY A 738 -28.73 -14.31 -16.72
C GLY A 738 -30.00 -13.66 -17.27
N SER A 739 -30.98 -13.42 -16.39
CA SER A 739 -32.31 -12.91 -16.72
C SER A 739 -32.43 -11.38 -16.66
N GLY A 740 -31.44 -10.70 -16.07
CA GLY A 740 -31.53 -9.32 -15.61
C GLY A 740 -32.31 -9.14 -14.31
N ARG A 741 -32.57 -10.24 -13.57
CA ARG A 741 -33.32 -10.28 -12.31
C ARG A 741 -32.66 -11.27 -11.36
N SER A 742 -32.81 -11.04 -10.07
CA SER A 742 -32.10 -11.84 -9.07
C SER A 742 -32.84 -13.13 -8.70
N ASP A 743 -32.14 -14.26 -8.83
CA ASP A 743 -32.61 -15.59 -8.40
C ASP A 743 -32.58 -15.72 -6.86
N TYR A 744 -33.41 -16.62 -6.31
CA TYR A 744 -33.43 -16.93 -4.87
C TYR A 744 -32.58 -18.17 -4.59
N LEU A 745 -31.48 -18.00 -3.86
CA LEU A 745 -30.53 -19.06 -3.54
C LEU A 745 -30.64 -19.46 -2.07
N CYS A 746 -31.02 -20.70 -1.79
CA CYS A 746 -30.96 -21.34 -0.47
C CYS A 746 -29.64 -22.13 -0.33
N ILE A 747 -28.84 -21.75 0.67
CA ILE A 747 -27.46 -22.20 0.87
C ILE A 747 -27.35 -23.00 2.18
N GLU A 748 -27.04 -24.28 2.05
CA GLU A 748 -26.79 -25.17 3.18
C GLU A 748 -25.43 -24.85 3.85
N LYS A 749 -25.24 -25.24 5.12
CA LYS A 749 -23.98 -24.99 5.87
C LYS A 749 -22.70 -25.39 5.10
N ASN A 750 -22.77 -26.41 4.23
CA ASN A 750 -21.66 -26.97 3.44
C ASN A 750 -21.45 -26.29 2.06
N GLY A 751 -22.17 -25.20 1.77
CA GLY A 751 -22.10 -24.50 0.48
C GLY A 751 -22.80 -25.21 -0.68
N ARG A 752 -23.66 -26.22 -0.45
CA ARG A 752 -24.62 -26.71 -1.45
C ARG A 752 -25.70 -25.66 -1.66
N ILE A 753 -26.05 -25.38 -2.91
CA ILE A 753 -27.02 -24.35 -3.27
C ILE A 753 -28.15 -24.97 -4.10
N TRP A 754 -29.38 -24.65 -3.73
CA TRP A 754 -30.63 -24.96 -4.44
C TRP A 754 -31.59 -23.76 -4.32
N GLY A 755 -32.69 -23.70 -5.07
CA GLY A 755 -33.62 -22.57 -4.96
C GLY A 755 -34.51 -22.38 -6.17
N TRP A 756 -34.68 -21.12 -6.61
CA TRP A 756 -35.52 -20.77 -7.76
C TRP A 756 -34.87 -19.70 -8.62
N THR A 757 -34.91 -19.88 -9.94
CA THR A 757 -34.58 -18.82 -10.90
C THR A 757 -35.79 -17.95 -11.21
N GLN A 758 -35.59 -16.67 -11.46
CA GLN A 758 -36.62 -15.79 -12.00
C GLN A 758 -36.45 -15.62 -13.52
N ASP A 759 -37.52 -15.73 -14.30
CA ASP A 759 -37.46 -15.40 -15.74
C ASP A 759 -37.67 -13.89 -15.97
N ALA A 760 -37.37 -13.42 -17.19
CA ALA A 760 -37.52 -11.99 -17.54
C ALA A 760 -38.95 -11.42 -17.35
N ASN A 761 -39.98 -12.28 -17.27
CA ASN A 761 -41.38 -11.91 -17.00
C ASN A 761 -41.71 -11.91 -15.49
N GLY A 762 -40.76 -12.26 -14.63
CA GLY A 762 -40.91 -12.35 -13.18
C GLY A 762 -41.35 -13.71 -12.64
N ALA A 763 -41.43 -14.75 -13.48
CA ALA A 763 -41.92 -16.08 -13.09
C ALA A 763 -40.83 -16.97 -12.48
N TRP A 764 -41.14 -17.65 -11.37
CA TRP A 764 -40.19 -18.48 -10.63
C TRP A 764 -40.15 -19.93 -11.10
N THR A 765 -38.94 -20.48 -11.28
CA THR A 765 -38.72 -21.90 -11.63
C THR A 765 -37.78 -22.57 -10.62
N TYR A 766 -38.25 -23.65 -9.99
CA TYR A 766 -37.46 -24.40 -9.00
C TYR A 766 -36.24 -25.11 -9.62
N ILE A 767 -35.13 -25.07 -8.90
CA ILE A 767 -33.85 -25.72 -9.20
C ILE A 767 -33.42 -26.53 -7.97
N ASP A 768 -33.34 -27.86 -8.14
CA ASP A 768 -32.97 -28.83 -7.09
C ASP A 768 -31.51 -28.74 -6.65
N GLN A 769 -30.61 -28.32 -7.55
CA GLN A 769 -29.22 -27.98 -7.24
C GLN A 769 -28.61 -27.02 -8.26
N PHE A 770 -28.32 -25.79 -7.84
CA PHE A 770 -27.48 -24.85 -8.57
C PHE A 770 -26.00 -25.22 -8.46
N PHE A 771 -25.55 -25.57 -7.25
CA PHE A 771 -24.13 -25.78 -6.95
C PHE A 771 -23.96 -26.95 -5.98
N SER A 772 -23.10 -27.91 -6.36
CA SER A 772 -22.73 -29.03 -5.49
C SER A 772 -21.85 -28.56 -4.33
N SER A 773 -22.07 -29.06 -3.11
CA SER A 773 -21.15 -28.77 -1.99
C SER A 773 -19.70 -29.08 -2.37
N LYS A 774 -18.81 -28.13 -2.09
CA LYS A 774 -17.35 -28.31 -2.11
C LYS A 774 -16.75 -28.39 -0.69
N LYS A 775 -17.61 -28.58 0.33
CA LYS A 775 -17.31 -28.42 1.77
C LYS A 775 -16.89 -27.00 2.17
N HIS A 776 -17.33 -26.00 1.41
CA HIS A 776 -17.13 -24.58 1.73
C HIS A 776 -18.13 -24.13 2.78
N ASP A 777 -17.66 -23.44 3.82
CA ASP A 777 -18.53 -22.78 4.79
C ASP A 777 -19.34 -21.68 4.08
N ARG A 778 -20.68 -21.70 4.18
CA ARG A 778 -21.54 -20.73 3.48
C ARG A 778 -21.29 -19.28 3.91
N ALA A 779 -20.75 -19.05 5.12
CA ALA A 779 -20.36 -17.71 5.57
C ALA A 779 -19.32 -17.05 4.63
N ASN A 780 -18.58 -17.85 3.88
CA ASN A 780 -17.52 -17.44 2.96
C ASN A 780 -17.99 -17.36 1.49
N MET A 781 -19.26 -17.65 1.19
CA MET A 781 -19.82 -17.60 -0.17
C MET A 781 -20.38 -16.22 -0.52
N ARG A 782 -20.02 -15.69 -1.70
CA ARG A 782 -20.57 -14.48 -2.33
C ARG A 782 -20.97 -14.78 -3.77
N PHE A 783 -21.72 -13.86 -4.38
CA PHE A 783 -22.05 -13.89 -5.79
C PHE A 783 -21.86 -12.50 -6.39
N ALA A 784 -21.30 -12.45 -7.60
CA ALA A 784 -21.20 -11.27 -8.46
C ALA A 784 -20.68 -11.72 -9.84
N ASP A 785 -21.04 -11.01 -10.92
CA ASP A 785 -20.49 -11.24 -12.27
C ASP A 785 -19.00 -10.88 -12.33
N VAL A 786 -18.10 -11.89 -12.33
CA VAL A 786 -16.65 -11.66 -12.33
C VAL A 786 -16.08 -11.61 -13.75
N ASP A 787 -16.62 -12.39 -14.69
CA ASP A 787 -16.13 -12.39 -16.06
C ASP A 787 -16.89 -11.49 -17.04
N GLY A 788 -17.91 -10.77 -16.58
CA GLY A 788 -18.65 -9.71 -17.29
C GLY A 788 -19.65 -10.24 -18.32
N ASP A 789 -20.14 -11.46 -18.14
CA ASP A 789 -20.99 -12.16 -19.12
C ASP A 789 -22.50 -12.05 -18.89
N GLY A 790 -22.90 -11.31 -17.84
CA GLY A 790 -24.27 -11.05 -17.45
C GLY A 790 -24.87 -12.15 -16.57
N ARG A 791 -24.05 -13.02 -15.97
CA ARG A 791 -24.45 -13.98 -14.94
C ARG A 791 -23.57 -13.85 -13.71
N ASP A 792 -24.17 -13.95 -12.54
CA ASP A 792 -23.41 -13.96 -11.30
C ASP A 792 -22.63 -15.28 -11.13
N ASP A 793 -21.34 -15.12 -10.81
CA ASP A 793 -20.42 -16.21 -10.48
C ASP A 793 -20.47 -16.55 -8.98
N ALA A 794 -20.16 -17.80 -8.63
CA ALA A 794 -20.07 -18.19 -7.22
C ALA A 794 -18.63 -17.99 -6.71
N ILE A 795 -18.46 -17.14 -5.69
CA ILE A 795 -17.15 -16.75 -5.15
C ILE A 795 -16.99 -17.32 -3.74
N TRP A 796 -15.98 -18.16 -3.52
CA TRP A 796 -15.56 -18.58 -2.18
C TRP A 796 -14.36 -17.75 -1.72
N VAL A 797 -14.49 -17.08 -0.58
CA VAL A 797 -13.44 -16.20 -0.02
C VAL A 797 -12.75 -16.90 1.14
N GLU A 798 -11.43 -17.04 1.10
CA GLU A 798 -10.64 -17.58 2.21
C GLU A 798 -10.74 -16.66 3.45
N LYS A 799 -10.92 -17.24 4.64
CA LYS A 799 -11.29 -16.52 5.87
C LYS A 799 -10.17 -15.60 6.37
N PHE A 800 -8.90 -15.98 6.23
CA PHE A 800 -7.75 -15.30 6.82
C PHE A 800 -7.04 -14.34 5.87
N SER A 801 -6.77 -14.76 4.63
CA SER A 801 -6.10 -13.96 3.59
C SER A 801 -7.08 -13.05 2.85
N GLY A 802 -8.32 -13.53 2.66
CA GLY A 802 -9.29 -12.92 1.76
C GLY A 802 -9.08 -13.27 0.29
N ASP A 803 -8.24 -14.26 -0.03
CA ASP A 803 -8.09 -14.78 -1.40
C ASP A 803 -9.42 -15.33 -1.89
N ALA A 804 -9.86 -14.91 -3.07
CA ALA A 804 -11.18 -15.27 -3.59
C ALA A 804 -11.06 -16.21 -4.80
N PHE A 805 -11.66 -17.38 -4.66
CA PHE A 805 -11.72 -18.45 -5.64
C PHE A 805 -13.08 -18.38 -6.34
N VAL A 806 -13.04 -18.15 -7.65
CA VAL A 806 -14.23 -17.90 -8.47
C VAL A 806 -14.58 -19.18 -9.23
N TYR A 807 -15.83 -19.59 -9.08
CA TYR A 807 -16.48 -20.61 -9.90
C TYR A 807 -17.33 -19.87 -10.95
N TYR A 808 -16.81 -19.81 -12.18
CA TYR A 808 -17.41 -19.14 -13.31
C TYR A 808 -18.67 -19.86 -13.79
N ASN A 809 -19.75 -19.11 -14.01
CA ASN A 809 -21.08 -19.59 -14.35
C ASN A 809 -21.26 -19.80 -15.86
N MET A 810 -20.91 -21.00 -16.34
CA MET A 810 -21.08 -21.40 -17.74
C MET A 810 -22.55 -21.65 -18.14
N GLY A 811 -23.50 -21.25 -17.31
CA GLY A 811 -24.94 -21.31 -17.56
C GLY A 811 -25.57 -22.68 -17.30
N ARG A 812 -26.86 -22.77 -17.62
CA ARG A 812 -27.69 -23.96 -17.35
C ARG A 812 -27.27 -25.16 -18.20
N ARG A 813 -26.89 -26.25 -17.55
CA ARG A 813 -26.53 -27.53 -18.15
C ARG A 813 -26.74 -28.65 -17.15
N ASP A 814 -27.58 -29.62 -17.49
CA ASP A 814 -27.78 -30.81 -16.65
C ASP A 814 -26.50 -31.65 -16.61
N ILE A 815 -25.80 -31.62 -15.48
CA ILE A 815 -24.63 -32.44 -15.17
C ILE A 815 -24.88 -33.24 -13.88
N ALA A 816 -24.09 -34.30 -13.65
CA ALA A 816 -24.32 -35.17 -12.50
C ALA A 816 -24.15 -34.40 -11.17
N GLY A 817 -25.27 -34.10 -10.51
CA GLY A 817 -25.28 -33.29 -9.29
C GLY A 817 -25.17 -31.78 -9.50
N SER A 818 -25.59 -31.23 -10.65
CA SER A 818 -25.85 -29.79 -10.80
C SER A 818 -26.72 -29.50 -12.03
N ARG A 819 -27.57 -28.47 -11.95
CA ARG A 819 -28.32 -27.92 -13.10
C ARG A 819 -27.55 -26.83 -13.85
N TYR A 820 -26.45 -26.36 -13.27
CA TYR A 820 -25.56 -25.34 -13.82
C TYR A 820 -24.15 -25.89 -13.94
N TRP A 821 -23.45 -25.48 -14.99
CA TRP A 821 -22.05 -25.84 -15.20
C TRP A 821 -21.15 -24.74 -14.67
N TRP A 822 -20.24 -25.12 -13.78
CA TRP A 822 -19.29 -24.22 -13.14
C TRP A 822 -17.86 -24.62 -13.51
N GLU A 823 -17.03 -23.64 -13.86
CA GLU A 823 -15.59 -23.82 -14.07
C GLU A 823 -14.79 -23.03 -13.03
N ILE A 824 -13.67 -23.57 -12.56
CA ILE A 824 -12.75 -22.86 -11.67
C ILE A 824 -11.40 -22.65 -12.38
N GLN A 825 -10.72 -21.56 -12.05
CA GLN A 825 -9.35 -21.34 -12.51
C GLN A 825 -8.38 -22.28 -11.78
N GLU A 826 -7.51 -22.94 -12.52
CA GLU A 826 -6.52 -23.87 -11.97
C GLU A 826 -5.08 -23.53 -12.38
N ARG A 827 -4.13 -23.81 -11.49
CA ARG A 827 -2.68 -23.76 -11.72
C ARG A 827 -1.98 -24.85 -10.92
N GLY A 828 -2.18 -26.10 -11.31
CA GLY A 828 -1.78 -27.28 -10.52
C GLY A 828 -2.78 -27.66 -9.42
N GLY A 829 -3.99 -27.09 -9.48
CA GLY A 829 -5.03 -27.10 -8.45
C GLY A 829 -5.78 -25.77 -8.47
N PRO A 830 -6.89 -25.60 -7.74
CA PRO A 830 -7.63 -24.34 -7.67
C PRO A 830 -6.74 -23.13 -7.35
N PHE A 831 -6.92 -22.03 -8.07
CA PHE A 831 -6.10 -20.82 -7.93
C PHE A 831 -6.99 -19.57 -7.76
N PRO A 832 -6.69 -18.65 -6.82
CA PRO A 832 -7.56 -17.50 -6.56
C PRO A 832 -7.52 -16.49 -7.72
N ALA A 833 -8.68 -15.97 -8.09
CA ALA A 833 -8.82 -14.93 -9.13
C ALA A 833 -8.54 -13.52 -8.57
N TYR A 834 -8.84 -13.32 -7.28
CA TYR A 834 -8.49 -12.12 -6.53
C TYR A 834 -7.52 -12.47 -5.41
N GLY A 835 -6.40 -11.74 -5.34
CA GLY A 835 -5.48 -11.82 -4.21
C GLY A 835 -6.01 -11.03 -3.02
N GLY A 836 -6.20 -11.71 -1.89
CA GLY A 836 -6.69 -11.14 -0.65
C GLY A 836 -5.68 -10.17 -0.02
N SER A 837 -6.13 -8.96 0.30
CA SER A 837 -5.32 -7.96 1.04
C SER A 837 -5.73 -7.80 2.51
N TYR A 838 -6.88 -8.37 2.89
CA TYR A 838 -7.57 -8.21 4.18
C TYR A 838 -8.43 -9.46 4.43
N ALA A 839 -8.72 -9.80 5.68
CA ALA A 839 -9.51 -10.99 6.04
C ALA A 839 -10.80 -11.12 5.20
N GLY A 840 -11.19 -12.34 4.82
CA GLY A 840 -12.27 -12.57 3.84
C GLY A 840 -13.61 -11.94 4.21
N SER A 841 -13.90 -11.79 5.50
CA SER A 841 -15.08 -11.08 6.00
C SER A 841 -15.08 -9.55 5.72
N CYS A 842 -13.98 -8.98 5.23
CA CYS A 842 -13.84 -7.59 4.80
C CYS A 842 -13.75 -7.41 3.28
N GLN A 843 -13.96 -8.48 2.49
CA GLN A 843 -13.99 -8.42 1.04
C GLN A 843 -15.43 -8.36 0.52
N TYR A 844 -15.66 -7.44 -0.41
CA TYR A 844 -16.92 -7.22 -1.12
C TYR A 844 -16.62 -7.16 -2.63
N PHE A 845 -17.62 -7.49 -3.45
CA PHE A 845 -17.50 -7.65 -4.91
C PHE A 845 -18.42 -6.73 -5.75
N PRO A 846 -18.56 -5.42 -5.42
CA PRO A 846 -19.44 -4.50 -6.15
C PRO A 846 -18.89 -4.05 -7.51
N ASP A 847 -19.75 -3.58 -8.43
CA ASP A 847 -19.32 -2.81 -9.61
C ASP A 847 -19.31 -1.31 -9.29
N LEU A 848 -18.14 -0.77 -8.93
CA LEU A 848 -18.00 0.66 -8.57
C LEU A 848 -17.63 1.53 -9.78
N ASN A 849 -17.24 0.92 -10.89
CA ASN A 849 -16.74 1.60 -12.09
C ASN A 849 -17.78 1.66 -13.23
N GLY A 850 -18.82 0.83 -13.17
CA GLY A 850 -19.92 0.72 -14.11
C GLY A 850 -19.57 -0.02 -15.40
N ASP A 851 -18.57 -0.89 -15.37
CA ASP A 851 -18.23 -1.75 -16.52
C ASP A 851 -18.95 -3.10 -16.51
N GLY A 852 -19.78 -3.38 -15.51
CA GLY A 852 -20.56 -4.61 -15.37
C GLY A 852 -19.74 -5.77 -14.85
N ARG A 853 -18.65 -5.51 -14.11
CA ARG A 853 -17.77 -6.54 -13.54
C ARG A 853 -17.55 -6.28 -12.05
N ALA A 854 -17.45 -7.36 -11.30
CA ALA A 854 -17.24 -7.34 -9.86
C ALA A 854 -15.84 -6.82 -9.48
N ASP A 855 -15.75 -5.69 -8.79
CA ASP A 855 -14.49 -5.13 -8.29
C ASP A 855 -14.13 -5.68 -6.90
N LEU A 856 -12.83 -5.82 -6.58
CA LEU A 856 -12.43 -6.14 -5.21
C LEU A 856 -12.49 -4.89 -4.33
N HIS A 857 -13.53 -4.75 -3.52
CA HIS A 857 -13.67 -3.68 -2.52
C HIS A 857 -13.32 -4.20 -1.12
N SER A 858 -12.19 -3.75 -0.57
CA SER A 858 -11.65 -4.26 0.70
C SER A 858 -11.72 -3.25 1.84
N ILE A 859 -12.39 -3.62 2.94
CA ILE A 859 -12.39 -2.82 4.18
C ILE A 859 -11.07 -3.05 4.93
N GLN A 860 -10.35 -1.96 5.21
CA GLN A 860 -9.00 -2.02 5.76
C GLN A 860 -8.95 -2.13 7.29
N GLY A 861 -10.05 -1.81 7.98
CA GLY A 861 -10.09 -1.80 9.44
C GLY A 861 -11.51 -1.77 10.02
N THR A 862 -11.75 -2.63 11.01
CA THR A 862 -13.04 -2.85 11.67
C THR A 862 -13.70 -1.57 12.21
N PHE A 863 -12.94 -0.77 12.97
CA PHE A 863 -13.47 0.44 13.62
C PHE A 863 -13.41 1.68 12.73
N PRO A 864 -12.33 1.92 11.95
CA PRO A 864 -12.28 3.07 11.05
C PRO A 864 -13.24 2.98 9.86
N ASN A 865 -13.65 1.77 9.44
CA ASN A 865 -14.50 1.53 8.27
C ASN A 865 -14.01 2.22 6.98
N THR A 866 -12.70 2.28 6.78
CA THR A 866 -12.04 2.78 5.57
C THR A 866 -11.83 1.65 4.57
N ALA A 867 -11.87 1.95 3.28
CA ALA A 867 -11.75 0.94 2.22
C ALA A 867 -10.91 1.40 1.03
N VAL A 868 -10.41 0.42 0.29
CA VAL A 868 -9.75 0.56 -1.01
C VAL A 868 -10.40 -0.37 -2.03
N THR A 869 -10.26 -0.05 -3.32
CA THR A 869 -10.82 -0.85 -4.42
C THR A 869 -9.75 -1.18 -5.45
N ALA A 870 -9.75 -2.41 -5.93
CA ALA A 870 -9.02 -2.84 -7.11
C ALA A 870 -10.04 -3.29 -8.17
N TYR A 871 -10.12 -2.53 -9.25
CA TYR A 871 -11.06 -2.75 -10.34
C TYR A 871 -10.75 -4.01 -11.13
N ASN A 872 -11.80 -4.73 -11.51
CA ASN A 872 -11.73 -5.91 -12.35
C ASN A 872 -12.10 -5.53 -13.79
N VAL A 873 -11.12 -5.13 -14.59
CA VAL A 873 -11.36 -4.82 -16.01
C VAL A 873 -10.92 -5.98 -16.90
N CYS A 874 -11.49 -6.06 -18.10
CA CYS A 874 -10.87 -6.88 -19.14
C CYS A 874 -9.55 -6.32 -19.65
N ASP A 875 -8.62 -7.23 -19.89
CA ASP A 875 -7.42 -7.05 -20.72
C ASP A 875 -7.79 -6.89 -22.20
N GLY A 876 -8.53 -5.83 -22.50
CA GLY A 876 -8.84 -5.42 -23.86
C GLY A 876 -7.79 -4.45 -24.39
N ASN A 877 -7.19 -4.78 -25.52
CA ASN A 877 -6.49 -3.81 -26.36
C ASN A 877 -7.55 -3.11 -27.25
N ARG A 878 -8.00 -1.90 -26.87
CA ARG A 878 -9.11 -1.18 -27.52
C ARG A 878 -8.68 -0.60 -28.86
N SER A 879 -8.70 -1.41 -29.92
CA SER A 879 -8.40 -0.93 -31.26
C SER A 879 -9.55 -0.12 -31.90
N GLY A 880 -9.21 0.91 -32.69
CA GLY A 880 -10.16 1.65 -33.52
C GLY A 880 -9.91 3.15 -33.63
N ASP A 881 -10.61 3.84 -34.55
CA ASP A 881 -10.47 5.29 -34.76
C ASP A 881 -11.72 6.09 -34.41
N ASP A 882 -11.48 7.33 -33.92
CA ASP A 882 -12.51 8.32 -33.59
C ASP A 882 -13.28 8.84 -34.83
N SER A 883 -12.66 8.82 -36.02
CA SER A 883 -13.30 9.16 -37.30
C SER A 883 -12.48 8.62 -38.48
N THR A 884 -13.11 8.48 -39.66
CA THR A 884 -12.43 8.10 -40.91
C THR A 884 -11.54 9.22 -41.50
N ASP A 885 -11.73 10.48 -41.08
CA ASP A 885 -10.98 11.63 -41.58
C ASP A 885 -9.80 11.96 -40.66
N ILE A 886 -8.58 11.52 -41.01
CA ILE A 886 -7.36 11.86 -40.26
C ILE A 886 -6.98 13.34 -40.51
N LYS A 887 -7.46 14.23 -39.65
CA LYS A 887 -7.18 15.69 -39.70
C LYS A 887 -5.88 16.03 -38.97
N LYS A 888 -5.17 17.05 -39.46
CA LYS A 888 -3.94 17.55 -38.82
C LYS A 888 -4.27 18.13 -37.43
N PRO A 889 -3.67 17.63 -36.33
CA PRO A 889 -3.92 18.20 -35.00
C PRO A 889 -3.27 19.59 -34.85
N ASP A 890 -3.93 20.45 -34.08
CA ASP A 890 -3.54 21.84 -33.84
C ASP A 890 -2.47 21.96 -32.74
N LEU A 891 -1.26 21.50 -33.07
CA LEU A 891 -0.09 21.43 -32.18
C LEU A 891 0.77 22.70 -32.22
N ILE A 892 1.29 23.07 -31.05
CA ILE A 892 2.29 24.14 -30.91
C ILE A 892 3.67 23.55 -31.18
N MET A 893 4.37 24.05 -32.20
CA MET A 893 5.71 23.60 -32.59
C MET A 893 6.73 24.75 -32.57
N PRO A 894 7.93 24.57 -31.98
CA PRO A 894 8.96 25.61 -31.97
C PRO A 894 9.61 25.79 -33.37
N PRO A 895 10.05 27.01 -33.71
CA PRO A 895 10.68 27.31 -35.01
C PRO A 895 11.98 26.54 -35.24
N GLU A 896 12.39 26.43 -36.50
CA GLU A 896 13.63 25.78 -36.91
C GLU A 896 14.80 26.78 -36.87
N THR A 897 15.91 26.39 -36.22
CA THR A 897 17.21 27.04 -36.41
C THR A 897 18.00 26.27 -37.48
N PRO A 898 18.51 26.92 -38.55
CA PRO A 898 19.21 26.22 -39.61
C PRO A 898 20.55 25.64 -39.15
N SER A 899 20.84 24.41 -39.54
CA SER A 899 22.15 23.78 -39.37
C SER A 899 23.03 24.04 -40.59
N ASN A 900 24.14 24.75 -40.41
CA ASN A 900 25.29 24.65 -41.33
C ASN A 900 26.24 23.58 -40.79
N GLY A 901 26.52 22.56 -41.61
CA GLY A 901 27.43 21.48 -41.27
C GLY A 901 28.89 21.82 -41.57
N GLY A 902 29.79 21.18 -40.83
CA GLY A 902 31.23 21.21 -41.03
C GLY A 902 31.87 20.26 -40.03
N GLY A 903 32.42 19.14 -40.49
CA GLY A 903 33.06 18.17 -39.62
C GLY A 903 34.44 18.65 -39.18
N GLY A 904 34.76 18.43 -37.91
CA GLY A 904 36.11 18.55 -37.35
C GLY A 904 36.26 17.49 -36.25
N GLU A 905 37.16 16.54 -36.46
CA GLU A 905 37.60 15.63 -35.40
C GLU A 905 38.47 16.41 -34.42
N GLU A 906 38.16 16.42 -33.11
CA GLU A 906 39.18 16.70 -32.08
C GLU A 906 39.05 15.77 -30.87
N SER A 907 40.12 14.99 -30.70
CA SER A 907 40.67 14.35 -29.48
C SER A 907 39.73 13.68 -28.45
N ASN A 908 39.72 12.35 -28.50
CA ASN A 908 39.54 11.53 -27.30
C ASN A 908 40.82 11.58 -26.42
N THR A 909 40.79 12.29 -25.29
CA THR A 909 41.44 11.85 -24.03
C THR A 909 40.98 12.71 -22.83
N PRO A 910 40.62 12.12 -21.68
CA PRO A 910 40.32 12.89 -20.47
C PRO A 910 41.60 13.30 -19.72
N PRO A 911 41.74 14.56 -19.24
CA PRO A 911 42.84 14.97 -18.37
C PRO A 911 42.67 14.51 -16.90
N ASN A 912 43.81 14.36 -16.21
CA ASN A 912 43.92 13.79 -14.87
C ASN A 912 43.31 14.62 -13.72
N PRO A 913 42.95 13.97 -12.58
CA PRO A 913 42.59 14.65 -11.34
C PRO A 913 43.83 15.29 -10.68
N GLY A 914 44.05 16.59 -10.93
CA GLY A 914 45.19 17.31 -10.35
C GLY A 914 45.15 18.84 -10.40
N GLU A 915 44.39 19.46 -11.32
CA GLU A 915 44.35 20.91 -11.46
C GLU A 915 43.21 21.57 -10.64
N ASN A 916 43.57 22.34 -9.61
CA ASN A 916 42.64 23.22 -8.89
C ASN A 916 42.05 24.36 -9.73
N CYS A 917 42.62 24.59 -10.92
CA CYS A 917 42.16 25.52 -11.94
C CYS A 917 41.52 24.82 -13.14
N GLY A 918 41.21 23.52 -13.01
CA GLY A 918 40.40 22.77 -13.96
C GLY A 918 38.94 23.22 -13.95
N LEU A 919 38.07 22.44 -14.61
CA LEU A 919 36.67 22.81 -14.83
C LEU A 919 35.94 23.15 -13.52
N PRO A 920 35.17 24.26 -13.48
CA PRO A 920 34.55 24.77 -12.26
C PRO A 920 33.54 23.78 -11.69
N GLN A 921 33.70 23.44 -10.42
CA GLN A 921 32.86 22.47 -9.72
C GLN A 921 31.47 23.07 -9.43
N LYS A 922 30.45 22.23 -9.22
CA LYS A 922 29.04 22.70 -9.07
C LYS A 922 28.82 23.75 -7.96
N TRP A 923 29.68 23.78 -6.94
CA TRP A 923 29.68 24.73 -5.81
C TRP A 923 30.54 25.98 -6.03
N MET A 924 31.35 26.02 -7.09
CA MET A 924 32.07 27.20 -7.54
C MET A 924 31.17 28.09 -8.39
N GLN A 925 31.36 29.39 -8.27
CA GLN A 925 30.77 30.35 -9.17
C GLN A 925 31.36 30.14 -10.58
N LEU A 926 30.54 30.24 -11.62
CA LEU A 926 31.02 30.14 -13.00
C LEU A 926 32.02 31.28 -13.25
N PRO A 927 33.30 30.97 -13.55
CA PRO A 927 34.35 31.96 -13.62
C PRO A 927 34.36 32.63 -15.00
N ILE A 928 34.75 33.90 -15.04
CA ILE A 928 34.84 34.68 -16.28
C ILE A 928 36.32 34.95 -16.59
N LYS A 929 36.77 34.53 -17.79
CA LYS A 929 38.09 34.88 -18.34
C LYS A 929 38.03 36.32 -18.84
N VAL A 930 39.01 37.14 -18.46
CA VAL A 930 39.20 38.49 -18.98
C VAL A 930 40.59 38.60 -19.60
N GLY A 931 40.66 39.19 -20.79
CA GLY A 931 41.84 39.15 -21.65
C GLY A 931 41.74 38.00 -22.67
N GLU A 932 41.93 38.32 -23.94
CA GLU A 932 41.82 37.40 -25.09
C GLU A 932 43.17 37.22 -25.80
N SER A 933 44.27 37.66 -25.19
CA SER A 933 45.60 37.27 -25.64
C SER A 933 45.86 35.81 -25.26
N ASP A 934 46.13 34.97 -26.25
CA ASP A 934 46.60 33.59 -26.05
C ASP A 934 48.13 33.50 -25.86
N GLY A 935 48.79 34.64 -25.64
CA GLY A 935 50.17 34.73 -25.21
C GLY A 935 50.42 34.24 -23.78
N GLY A 936 51.69 34.28 -23.37
CA GLY A 936 52.12 33.95 -22.00
C GLY A 936 52.11 32.46 -21.64
N GLU A 937 52.78 32.13 -20.54
CA GLU A 937 52.70 30.81 -19.88
C GLU A 937 51.44 30.73 -19.01
N ASP A 938 50.82 29.55 -18.89
CA ASP A 938 49.60 29.35 -18.10
C ASP A 938 49.93 28.99 -16.64
N PHE A 939 49.28 29.67 -15.70
CA PHE A 939 49.53 29.56 -14.26
C PHE A 939 48.24 29.27 -13.49
N CYS A 940 48.31 28.30 -12.57
CA CYS A 940 47.26 28.02 -11.61
C CYS A 940 47.63 28.53 -10.21
N PHE A 941 46.93 29.55 -9.73
CA PHE A 941 47.08 30.16 -8.41
C PHE A 941 45.96 29.70 -7.45
N ALA A 942 45.52 28.45 -7.57
CA ALA A 942 44.46 27.88 -6.74
C ALA A 942 44.99 26.70 -5.91
N LYS A 943 44.77 26.74 -4.60
CA LYS A 943 45.22 25.71 -3.63
C LYS A 943 44.10 25.21 -2.71
N TRP A 944 42.86 25.51 -3.04
CA TRP A 944 41.69 25.27 -2.19
C TRP A 944 41.48 23.79 -1.80
N ASN A 945 41.89 22.83 -2.63
CA ASN A 945 41.77 21.40 -2.29
C ASN A 945 42.72 20.96 -1.16
N GLN A 946 43.74 21.76 -0.84
CA GLN A 946 44.66 21.58 0.28
C GLN A 946 44.23 22.36 1.53
N GLY A 947 43.10 23.08 1.49
CA GLY A 947 42.68 23.99 2.56
C GLY A 947 43.49 25.30 2.62
N VAL A 948 44.26 25.60 1.58
CA VAL A 948 45.11 26.79 1.48
C VAL A 948 44.42 27.84 0.60
N PHE A 949 44.23 29.04 1.14
CA PHE A 949 43.40 30.09 0.55
C PHE A 949 44.14 31.43 0.46
N PRO A 950 43.90 32.24 -0.60
CA PRO A 950 44.47 33.57 -0.73
C PRO A 950 44.02 34.51 0.40
N ARG A 951 44.93 35.37 0.88
CA ARG A 951 44.65 36.41 1.89
C ARG A 951 45.27 37.77 1.59
N GLU A 952 46.10 37.86 0.55
CA GLU A 952 46.70 39.11 0.09
C GLU A 952 46.98 39.02 -1.42
N ILE A 953 46.70 40.12 -2.13
CA ILE A 953 47.06 40.33 -3.53
C ILE A 953 47.82 41.64 -3.65
N GLU A 954 48.95 41.63 -4.37
CA GLU A 954 49.67 42.83 -4.84
C GLU A 954 49.70 42.81 -6.37
N ALA A 955 49.39 43.94 -7.02
CA ALA A 955 49.30 44.03 -8.48
C ALA A 955 49.95 45.31 -9.01
N TRP A 956 50.65 45.21 -10.15
CA TRP A 956 51.43 46.28 -10.76
C TRP A 956 51.12 46.42 -12.26
N ALA A 957 50.89 47.66 -12.69
CA ALA A 957 50.50 48.00 -14.05
C ALA A 957 51.21 49.27 -14.55
N THR A 958 51.34 49.39 -15.87
CA THR A 958 51.86 50.58 -16.57
C THR A 958 50.71 51.30 -17.29
N GLU A 959 51.03 52.27 -18.15
CA GLU A 959 50.06 53.02 -18.96
C GLU A 959 49.41 52.14 -20.05
N GLY A 960 48.42 51.34 -19.65
CA GLY A 960 47.55 50.57 -20.54
C GLY A 960 47.63 49.04 -20.41
N SER A 961 48.32 48.47 -19.41
CA SER A 961 48.33 47.01 -19.16
C SER A 961 48.67 46.64 -17.72
N LEU A 962 48.08 45.54 -17.24
CA LEU A 962 48.48 44.85 -16.02
C LEU A 962 49.71 43.99 -16.33
N HIS A 963 50.81 44.19 -15.60
CA HIS A 963 52.10 43.56 -15.91
C HIS A 963 52.49 42.44 -14.95
N TRP A 964 52.13 42.54 -13.67
CA TRP A 964 52.59 41.61 -12.65
C TRP A 964 51.61 41.50 -11.49
N ILE A 965 51.44 40.28 -10.97
CA ILE A 965 50.58 39.97 -9.82
C ILE A 965 51.35 39.05 -8.86
N ARG A 966 51.24 39.33 -7.56
CA ARG A 966 51.58 38.41 -6.46
C ARG A 966 50.33 38.05 -5.68
N MET A 967 50.23 36.79 -5.27
CA MET A 967 49.23 36.29 -4.34
C MET A 967 49.92 35.60 -3.16
N VAL A 968 49.48 35.90 -1.94
CA VAL A 968 49.98 35.29 -0.69
C VAL A 968 48.84 34.57 0.01
N TYR A 969 49.11 33.37 0.53
CA TYR A 969 48.12 32.48 1.11
C TYR A 969 48.17 32.45 2.66
N ASN A 970 47.14 31.87 3.27
CA ASN A 970 47.03 31.64 4.71
C ASN A 970 48.14 30.74 5.29
N ASP A 971 48.71 29.81 4.50
CA ASP A 971 49.88 29.00 4.87
C ASP A 971 51.22 29.76 4.86
N GLY A 972 51.21 31.04 4.46
CA GLY A 972 52.40 31.88 4.34
C GLY A 972 53.18 31.73 3.03
N THR A 973 52.79 30.80 2.15
CA THR A 973 53.38 30.70 0.80
C THR A 973 52.93 31.87 -0.09
N GLN A 974 53.71 32.15 -1.13
CA GLN A 974 53.43 33.20 -2.11
C GLN A 974 53.75 32.73 -3.53
N VAL A 975 53.01 33.24 -4.51
CA VAL A 975 53.23 32.99 -5.95
C VAL A 975 53.15 34.29 -6.75
N THR A 976 53.89 34.36 -7.85
CA THR A 976 54.00 35.56 -8.68
C THR A 976 53.97 35.22 -10.16
N ALA A 977 53.32 36.04 -10.99
CA ALA A 977 53.30 35.88 -12.44
C ALA A 977 53.36 37.24 -13.16
N GLY A 978 53.80 37.20 -14.43
CA GLY A 978 54.15 38.38 -15.20
C GLY A 978 55.51 38.94 -14.81
N LYS A 979 55.83 40.16 -15.26
CA LYS A 979 57.14 40.79 -15.04
C LYS A 979 56.98 42.17 -14.42
N LYS A 980 57.50 42.32 -13.20
CA LYS A 980 57.35 43.57 -12.44
C LYS A 980 58.11 44.71 -13.13
N PRO A 981 57.42 45.76 -13.62
CA PRO A 981 58.08 46.86 -14.32
C PRO A 981 58.88 47.73 -13.35
N PRO A 982 59.98 48.38 -13.81
CA PRO A 982 60.73 49.32 -12.99
C PRO A 982 59.89 50.58 -12.73
N ALA A 983 59.87 51.04 -11.48
CA ALA A 983 59.00 52.15 -11.07
C ALA A 983 59.25 53.43 -11.89
N ASP A 984 58.21 53.91 -12.58
CA ASP A 984 58.18 55.22 -13.23
C ASP A 984 57.12 56.16 -12.62
N ASN A 985 57.11 57.40 -13.09
CA ASN A 985 56.31 58.50 -12.58
C ASN A 985 54.78 58.35 -12.83
N LYS A 986 54.33 57.27 -13.49
CA LYS A 986 52.93 57.00 -13.87
C LYS A 986 52.41 55.64 -13.36
N HIS A 987 53.22 54.84 -12.68
CA HIS A 987 52.82 53.49 -12.26
C HIS A 987 51.59 53.48 -11.33
N ARG A 988 50.63 52.61 -11.65
CA ARG A 988 49.48 52.31 -10.80
C ARG A 988 49.64 50.91 -10.22
N TYR A 989 49.94 50.84 -8.93
CA TYR A 989 50.11 49.60 -8.19
C TYR A 989 49.30 49.64 -6.90
N GLY A 990 48.86 48.48 -6.41
CA GLY A 990 48.06 48.37 -5.21
C GLY A 990 48.28 47.05 -4.47
N THR A 991 47.82 47.01 -3.22
CA THR A 991 47.86 45.81 -2.37
C THR A 991 46.64 45.81 -1.46
N VAL A 992 45.92 44.69 -1.42
CA VAL A 992 44.78 44.47 -0.52
C VAL A 992 45.00 43.18 0.27
N LYS A 993 44.60 43.17 1.54
CA LYS A 993 44.71 42.04 2.48
C LYS A 993 43.40 41.83 3.20
N TRP A 994 43.02 40.58 3.44
CA TRP A 994 41.74 40.20 4.04
C TRP A 994 41.83 38.83 4.73
N ASP A 995 40.89 38.51 5.63
CA ASP A 995 40.65 37.13 6.10
C ASP A 995 39.67 36.42 5.15
N PRO A 996 40.08 35.35 4.43
CA PRO A 996 39.21 34.64 3.50
C PRO A 996 37.96 33.98 4.13
N TRP A 997 37.91 33.81 5.45
CA TRP A 997 36.75 33.22 6.13
C TRP A 997 35.73 34.25 6.63
N HIS A 998 36.16 35.50 6.83
CA HIS A 998 35.34 36.54 7.42
C HIS A 998 34.98 37.64 6.42
N ASP A 999 35.93 38.07 5.61
CA ASP A 999 35.79 39.24 4.75
C ASP A 999 35.24 38.87 3.37
N SER A 1000 34.55 39.82 2.74
CA SER A 1000 34.02 39.71 1.37
C SER A 1000 34.44 40.92 0.53
N PHE A 1001 34.39 40.77 -0.80
CA PHE A 1001 34.67 41.85 -1.73
C PHE A 1001 33.37 42.56 -2.15
N ASP A 1002 33.26 43.86 -1.92
CA ASP A 1002 32.20 44.70 -2.47
C ASP A 1002 32.46 45.08 -3.94
N LYS A 1003 33.74 45.03 -4.36
CA LYS A 1003 34.11 45.12 -5.77
C LYS A 1003 35.23 44.14 -6.10
N PHE A 1004 35.06 43.45 -7.23
CA PHE A 1004 36.12 42.67 -7.86
C PHE A 1004 35.97 42.83 -9.37
N SER A 1005 36.56 43.88 -9.94
CA SER A 1005 36.40 44.23 -11.36
C SER A 1005 37.71 44.08 -12.13
N LEU A 1006 37.61 43.52 -13.32
CA LEU A 1006 38.69 43.45 -14.31
C LEU A 1006 38.28 44.22 -15.55
N TYR A 1007 39.23 44.89 -16.19
CA TYR A 1007 39.00 45.61 -17.44
C TYR A 1007 39.82 44.93 -18.54
N ALA A 1008 39.15 44.55 -19.63
CA ALA A 1008 39.77 44.02 -20.83
C ALA A 1008 40.53 45.14 -21.60
N GLY A 1009 41.01 44.85 -22.81
CA GLY A 1009 41.55 45.88 -23.70
C GLY A 1009 42.90 46.46 -23.27
N GLY A 1010 43.71 45.67 -22.55
CA GLY A 1010 45.14 45.95 -22.41
C GLY A 1010 45.90 45.74 -23.73
N PHE A 1011 47.22 45.93 -23.70
CA PHE A 1011 48.09 45.70 -24.85
C PHE A 1011 47.89 44.29 -25.41
N LYS A 1012 47.78 44.17 -26.74
CA LYS A 1012 47.43 42.92 -27.44
C LYS A 1012 46.14 42.23 -26.94
N ASN A 1013 45.16 43.00 -26.46
CA ASN A 1013 43.91 42.50 -25.87
C ASN A 1013 44.09 41.73 -24.54
N GLY A 1014 45.22 41.97 -23.83
CA GLY A 1014 45.44 41.48 -22.47
C GLY A 1014 44.58 42.18 -21.40
N VAL A 1015 44.90 41.93 -20.13
CA VAL A 1015 44.21 42.57 -18.99
C VAL A 1015 44.73 44.01 -18.81
N GLY A 1016 43.84 45.00 -18.88
CA GLY A 1016 44.21 46.43 -18.80
C GLY A 1016 44.32 46.98 -17.38
N ARG A 1017 43.39 46.60 -16.49
CA ARG A 1017 43.28 47.10 -15.11
C ARG A 1017 42.55 46.12 -14.20
N MET A 1018 42.90 46.12 -12.91
CA MET A 1018 42.24 45.38 -11.83
C MET A 1018 41.84 46.35 -10.71
N VAL A 1019 40.59 46.26 -10.23
CA VAL A 1019 40.05 47.07 -9.12
C VAL A 1019 39.33 46.17 -8.11
N LEU A 1020 39.81 46.11 -6.88
CA LEU A 1020 39.28 45.30 -5.79
C LEU A 1020 38.94 46.19 -4.59
N GLU A 1021 37.78 45.98 -3.94
CA GLU A 1021 37.34 46.71 -2.75
C GLU A 1021 36.67 45.72 -1.78
N LEU A 1022 37.01 45.78 -0.49
CA LEU A 1022 36.46 44.93 0.58
C LEU A 1022 35.25 45.58 1.27
N SER A 1023 34.35 44.76 1.80
CA SER A 1023 33.13 45.20 2.50
C SER A 1023 33.40 45.66 3.95
N ASP A 1024 33.39 46.97 4.18
CA ASP A 1024 33.33 47.76 5.45
C ASP A 1024 34.17 47.39 6.68
N SER A 1025 34.89 46.27 6.72
CA SER A 1025 35.83 45.92 7.80
C SER A 1025 37.12 45.32 7.24
N CYS A 1026 38.22 46.08 7.25
CA CYS A 1026 39.55 45.51 6.99
C CYS A 1026 40.58 46.01 8.03
N ASP A 1027 41.11 45.08 8.83
CA ASP A 1027 41.95 45.39 10.00
C ASP A 1027 43.28 46.10 9.69
N SER A 1028 43.72 46.07 8.42
CA SER A 1028 45.01 46.65 8.00
C SER A 1028 44.94 48.06 7.36
N GLY A 1029 43.74 48.66 7.26
CA GLY A 1029 43.57 50.04 6.78
C GLY A 1029 43.84 50.28 5.28
N LYS A 1030 43.96 49.22 4.47
CA LYS A 1030 44.03 49.30 3.00
C LYS A 1030 43.01 48.33 2.39
N CYS A 1031 41.76 48.80 2.32
CA CYS A 1031 40.62 47.96 1.92
C CYS A 1031 40.40 47.92 0.40
N ASN A 1032 41.26 48.57 -0.39
CA ASN A 1032 41.15 48.63 -1.85
C ASN A 1032 42.50 48.46 -2.59
N LEU A 1033 42.42 47.93 -3.80
CA LEU A 1033 43.50 47.80 -4.77
C LEU A 1033 43.00 48.36 -6.11
N ASP A 1034 43.77 49.25 -6.72
CA ASP A 1034 43.50 49.77 -8.07
C ASP A 1034 44.81 49.83 -8.85
N ALA A 1035 44.99 48.88 -9.78
CA ALA A 1035 46.20 48.72 -10.56
C ALA A 1035 45.87 48.70 -12.05
N GLY A 1036 46.20 49.79 -12.76
CA GLY A 1036 46.09 49.92 -14.21
C GLY A 1036 45.34 51.17 -14.69
N ALA A 1037 45.46 51.44 -15.99
CA ALA A 1037 44.85 52.58 -16.67
C ALA A 1037 44.19 52.11 -17.97
N TYR A 1038 43.21 52.88 -18.46
CA TYR A 1038 42.55 52.59 -19.73
C TYR A 1038 43.51 52.80 -20.90
N TRP A 1039 43.38 51.96 -21.93
CA TRP A 1039 44.09 52.14 -23.20
C TRP A 1039 43.67 53.47 -23.87
N PRO A 1040 44.52 54.13 -24.69
CA PRO A 1040 44.24 55.49 -25.21
C PRO A 1040 43.02 55.65 -26.15
N GLY A 1041 42.21 54.61 -26.35
CA GLY A 1041 40.99 54.62 -27.18
C GLY A 1041 39.67 54.83 -26.43
N GLY A 1042 39.70 55.00 -25.10
CA GLY A 1042 38.51 55.08 -24.24
C GLY A 1042 38.33 53.85 -23.35
N PRO A 1043 37.40 53.87 -22.37
CA PRO A 1043 37.27 52.81 -21.39
C PRO A 1043 36.75 51.50 -22.03
N PRO A 1044 37.53 50.41 -22.03
CA PRO A 1044 37.04 49.08 -22.41
C PRO A 1044 36.05 48.54 -21.37
N PRO A 1045 35.26 47.49 -21.70
CA PRO A 1045 34.23 46.96 -20.81
C PRO A 1045 34.76 46.58 -19.43
N GLU A 1046 34.09 47.07 -18.39
CA GLU A 1046 34.25 46.58 -17.03
C GLU A 1046 33.57 45.22 -16.90
N VAL A 1047 34.32 44.23 -16.40
CA VAL A 1047 33.81 42.92 -16.03
C VAL A 1047 33.79 42.86 -14.49
N ASP A 1048 32.64 43.15 -13.88
CA ASP A 1048 32.38 42.85 -12.47
C ASP A 1048 32.34 41.33 -12.31
N VAL A 1049 33.29 40.79 -11.58
CA VAL A 1049 33.49 39.34 -11.48
C VAL A 1049 32.47 38.76 -10.51
N PRO A 1050 31.64 37.79 -10.95
CA PRO A 1050 30.69 37.12 -10.07
C PRO A 1050 31.44 36.37 -8.97
N ARG A 1051 31.02 36.59 -7.73
CA ARG A 1051 31.62 36.04 -6.50
C ARG A 1051 30.54 35.51 -5.58
N GLY A 1052 29.73 34.62 -6.12
CA GLY A 1052 28.57 34.04 -5.47
C GLY A 1052 27.29 34.86 -5.60
N GLU A 1053 26.17 34.20 -5.31
CA GLU A 1053 24.81 34.69 -5.56
C GLU A 1053 24.46 35.94 -4.73
N LYS A 1054 25.15 36.15 -3.60
CA LYS A 1054 25.01 37.33 -2.73
C LYS A 1054 26.29 38.18 -2.64
N ARG A 1055 27.26 37.97 -3.53
CA ARG A 1055 28.61 38.60 -3.53
C ARG A 1055 29.47 38.27 -2.29
N ASP A 1056 29.10 37.25 -1.53
CA ASP A 1056 29.72 36.77 -0.29
C ASP A 1056 30.68 35.58 -0.49
N GLY A 1057 30.91 35.15 -1.74
CA GLY A 1057 31.76 34.03 -2.08
C GLY A 1057 33.23 34.24 -1.73
N MET A 1058 33.87 33.19 -1.23
CA MET A 1058 35.30 33.17 -0.90
C MET A 1058 36.14 33.04 -2.18
N LEU A 1059 37.22 33.83 -2.29
CA LEU A 1059 38.19 33.70 -3.38
C LEU A 1059 39.03 32.42 -3.18
N LEU A 1060 39.08 31.57 -4.20
CA LEU A 1060 39.73 30.25 -4.17
C LEU A 1060 41.10 30.24 -4.88
N GLY A 1061 41.36 31.25 -5.71
CA GLY A 1061 42.56 31.38 -6.53
C GLY A 1061 42.24 31.94 -7.93
N PHE A 1062 43.26 32.03 -8.79
CA PHE A 1062 43.12 32.44 -10.19
C PHE A 1062 43.65 31.36 -11.14
N ARG A 1063 43.10 31.28 -12.36
CA ARG A 1063 43.83 30.79 -13.55
C ARG A 1063 44.22 31.99 -14.40
N LEU A 1064 45.47 32.10 -14.83
CA LEU A 1064 45.94 33.26 -15.60
C LEU A 1064 47.07 32.88 -16.55
N ARG A 1065 47.17 33.58 -17.69
CA ARG A 1065 48.33 33.50 -18.57
C ARG A 1065 49.16 34.77 -18.47
N ALA A 1066 50.49 34.64 -18.45
CA ALA A 1066 51.38 35.79 -18.31
C ALA A 1066 52.73 35.63 -19.03
N GLY A 1067 53.22 36.73 -19.58
CA GLY A 1067 54.57 36.91 -20.11
C GLY A 1067 55.19 38.20 -19.58
N ASP A 1068 55.51 39.17 -20.46
CA ASP A 1068 55.83 40.54 -20.03
C ASP A 1068 54.59 41.31 -19.53
N ILE A 1069 53.36 40.85 -19.85
CA ILE A 1069 52.06 41.33 -19.33
C ILE A 1069 51.21 40.18 -18.79
N ILE A 1070 50.07 40.48 -18.17
CA ILE A 1070 49.01 39.50 -17.87
C ILE A 1070 48.09 39.41 -19.10
N ASP A 1071 48.30 38.36 -19.90
CA ASP A 1071 47.61 38.10 -21.17
C ASP A 1071 46.14 37.71 -20.98
N SER A 1072 45.83 36.93 -19.94
CA SER A 1072 44.46 36.68 -19.50
C SER A 1072 44.38 36.29 -18.02
N LEU A 1073 43.26 36.58 -17.37
CA LEU A 1073 43.03 36.26 -15.95
C LEU A 1073 41.59 35.86 -15.69
N THR A 1074 41.42 34.78 -14.92
CA THR A 1074 40.15 34.11 -14.63
C THR A 1074 40.06 33.85 -13.12
N PRO A 1075 39.33 34.68 -12.35
CA PRO A 1075 39.18 34.45 -10.91
C PRO A 1075 38.22 33.32 -10.59
N LEU A 1076 38.54 32.54 -9.55
CA LEU A 1076 37.74 31.40 -9.10
C LEU A 1076 37.15 31.71 -7.71
N PHE A 1077 35.82 31.75 -7.62
CA PHE A 1077 35.09 32.03 -6.38
C PHE A 1077 34.15 30.87 -6.02
N SER A 1078 33.78 30.71 -4.75
CA SER A 1078 32.63 29.89 -4.35
C SER A 1078 31.30 30.59 -4.67
N LYS A 1079 30.19 29.83 -4.76
CA LYS A 1079 28.84 30.39 -4.97
C LYS A 1079 28.25 31.13 -3.78
N SER A 1080 28.81 30.92 -2.60
CA SER A 1080 28.40 31.56 -1.33
C SER A 1080 29.55 31.49 -0.33
N LYS A 1081 29.43 32.19 0.79
CA LYS A 1081 30.36 32.08 1.92
C LYS A 1081 30.37 30.65 2.48
N PRO A 1082 31.55 30.02 2.71
CA PRO A 1082 31.62 28.67 3.25
C PRO A 1082 31.21 28.62 4.72
N VAL A 1083 30.09 27.94 5.02
CA VAL A 1083 29.55 27.80 6.39
C VAL A 1083 30.22 26.69 7.19
N LYS A 1084 30.76 25.66 6.52
CA LYS A 1084 31.43 24.51 7.15
C LYS A 1084 32.38 23.84 6.16
N VAL A 1085 33.63 23.63 6.57
CA VAL A 1085 34.61 22.83 5.82
C VAL A 1085 34.69 21.44 6.43
N THR A 1086 34.62 20.41 5.59
CA THR A 1086 34.76 19.00 6.02
C THR A 1086 35.92 18.39 5.26
N LEU A 1087 37.07 18.25 5.93
CA LEU A 1087 38.22 17.57 5.37
C LEU A 1087 37.97 16.06 5.35
N ARG A 1088 37.92 15.49 4.15
CA ARG A 1088 37.97 14.04 3.93
C ARG A 1088 39.43 13.72 3.62
N ASP A 1089 40.00 12.76 4.35
CA ASP A 1089 41.40 12.29 4.21
C ASP A 1089 42.52 13.26 4.65
N ALA A 1090 42.29 14.06 5.70
CA ALA A 1090 43.34 14.87 6.32
C ALA A 1090 44.40 14.00 7.03
N LYS A 1091 45.57 13.83 6.41
CA LYS A 1091 46.77 13.27 7.04
C LYS A 1091 47.47 14.33 7.91
N PHE A 1092 47.07 14.42 9.17
CA PHE A 1092 47.80 15.18 10.17
C PHE A 1092 49.14 14.49 10.48
N THR A 1093 50.22 15.26 10.49
CA THR A 1093 51.56 14.82 10.91
C THR A 1093 52.08 15.84 11.93
N PRO A 1094 52.15 15.54 13.23
CA PRO A 1094 51.77 14.27 13.88
C PRO A 1094 50.27 13.95 13.74
N THR A 1095 49.93 12.67 13.83
CA THR A 1095 48.56 12.15 13.71
C THR A 1095 47.62 12.71 14.78
N TRP A 1096 46.31 12.64 14.54
CA TRP A 1096 45.32 13.09 15.53
C TRP A 1096 45.40 12.30 16.86
N GLN A 1097 45.85 11.04 16.81
CA GLN A 1097 46.12 10.24 18.01
C GLN A 1097 47.35 10.75 18.76
N GLU A 1098 48.44 11.09 18.06
CA GLU A 1098 49.62 11.72 18.66
C GLU A 1098 49.36 13.16 19.15
N LEU A 1099 48.41 13.88 18.53
CA LEU A 1099 47.94 15.19 19.01
C LEU A 1099 47.06 15.06 20.26
N ASN A 1100 46.16 14.08 20.31
CA ASN A 1100 45.32 13.82 21.48
C ASN A 1100 46.07 13.12 22.63
N ALA A 1101 47.19 12.45 22.34
CA ALA A 1101 48.10 11.88 23.34
C ALA A 1101 49.10 12.91 23.89
N ARG A 1102 49.22 14.10 23.28
CA ARG A 1102 49.89 15.23 23.94
C ARG A 1102 48.99 15.75 25.07
N PRO A 1103 49.54 16.04 26.26
CA PRO A 1103 48.75 16.65 27.31
C PRO A 1103 48.19 17.98 26.81
N PHE A 1104 46.87 18.13 26.89
CA PHE A 1104 46.17 19.38 26.61
C PHE A 1104 46.46 20.37 27.74
N ASP A 1105 47.53 21.16 27.60
CA ASP A 1105 47.72 22.34 28.42
C ASP A 1105 46.59 23.34 28.13
N GLY A 1106 45.83 23.66 29.17
CA GLY A 1106 44.44 24.08 29.01
C GLY A 1106 44.25 25.56 28.67
N THR A 1107 43.00 25.92 28.41
CA THR A 1107 42.54 27.32 28.48
C THR A 1107 41.20 27.37 29.21
N LYS A 1108 41.21 27.97 30.41
CA LYS A 1108 40.01 28.16 31.23
C LYS A 1108 39.12 29.24 30.62
N VAL A 1109 37.80 29.07 30.73
CA VAL A 1109 36.84 30.19 30.70
C VAL A 1109 35.97 30.10 31.95
N THR A 1110 35.85 31.22 32.66
CA THR A 1110 35.27 31.33 34.00
C THR A 1110 33.81 31.82 33.91
N TRP A 1111 32.93 31.28 34.75
CA TRP A 1111 31.57 31.83 34.91
C TRP A 1111 31.53 32.86 36.04
N SER A 1112 31.05 34.06 35.76
CA SER A 1112 30.57 35.01 36.78
C SER A 1112 29.06 34.87 36.96
N LYS A 1113 28.57 35.18 38.16
CA LYS A 1113 27.18 34.98 38.58
C LYS A 1113 26.72 36.21 39.33
N GLU A 1114 25.73 36.92 38.80
CA GLU A 1114 25.06 38.01 39.53
C GLU A 1114 23.56 37.71 39.70
N LYS A 1115 23.03 38.17 40.83
CA LYS A 1115 21.60 38.13 41.18
C LYS A 1115 20.96 39.42 40.71
N GLY A 1116 19.79 39.35 40.08
CA GLY A 1116 18.93 40.48 39.74
C GLY A 1116 17.46 40.14 39.96
N HIS A 1117 16.65 41.14 40.31
CA HIS A 1117 15.26 40.98 40.76
C HIS A 1117 14.26 40.98 39.59
N GLU A 1118 13.05 40.51 39.89
CA GLU A 1118 11.82 40.65 39.09
C GLU A 1118 11.56 42.14 38.71
N ASP A 1119 11.15 42.42 37.47
CA ASP A 1119 9.73 42.67 37.15
C ASP A 1119 9.50 42.78 35.62
N GLY A 1120 8.23 42.80 35.19
CA GLY A 1120 7.85 42.60 33.78
C GLY A 1120 8.40 43.59 32.75
N GLY A 1121 9.01 43.05 31.69
CA GLY A 1121 9.32 43.75 30.44
C GLY A 1121 9.38 42.75 29.28
N GLU A 1122 8.74 43.08 28.15
CA GLU A 1122 8.81 42.25 26.94
C GLU A 1122 10.25 42.22 26.39
N ILE A 1123 10.85 41.02 26.33
CA ILE A 1123 12.06 40.79 25.54
C ILE A 1123 11.64 40.04 24.28
N GLY A 1124 11.40 40.80 23.22
CA GLY A 1124 11.34 40.26 21.87
C GLY A 1124 12.76 39.91 21.41
N VAL A 1125 13.02 38.63 21.19
CA VAL A 1125 14.21 38.16 20.45
C VAL A 1125 13.74 37.24 19.33
N THR A 1126 13.89 37.72 18.11
CA THR A 1126 13.65 36.94 16.89
C THR A 1126 14.79 35.96 16.66
N ILE A 1127 14.49 34.65 16.65
CA ILE A 1127 15.34 33.62 16.03
C ILE A 1127 14.43 32.80 15.11
N GLY A 1128 14.84 32.64 13.86
CA GLY A 1128 14.01 32.06 12.80
C GLY A 1128 14.03 30.54 12.74
N SER A 1129 12.91 29.99 12.23
CA SER A 1129 12.76 28.69 11.55
C SER A 1129 13.45 27.45 12.14
N GLU A 1130 12.66 26.49 12.66
CA GLU A 1130 12.42 25.22 11.95
C GLU A 1130 11.33 24.33 12.61
N TYR A 1131 10.40 23.84 11.78
CA TYR A 1131 9.36 22.79 11.96
C TYR A 1131 8.25 22.91 13.03
N SER A 1132 7.00 22.69 12.56
CA SER A 1132 5.85 22.23 13.34
C SER A 1132 5.08 21.16 12.55
N TRP A 1133 4.41 20.25 13.25
CA TRP A 1133 3.50 19.24 12.69
C TRP A 1133 2.12 19.39 13.35
N GLU A 1134 1.04 19.22 12.58
CA GLU A 1134 -0.33 19.17 13.11
C GLU A 1134 -0.83 17.73 13.17
N ALA A 1135 -1.50 17.38 14.28
CA ALA A 1135 -2.25 16.14 14.45
C ALA A 1135 -3.71 16.49 14.78
N ALA A 1136 -4.66 15.86 14.10
CA ALA A 1136 -6.08 16.15 14.26
C ALA A 1136 -6.72 15.37 15.43
N VAL A 1137 -7.65 16.02 16.12
CA VAL A 1137 -8.54 15.43 17.15
C VAL A 1137 -9.94 16.03 16.93
N PRO A 1138 -11.06 15.27 17.04
CA PRO A 1138 -12.36 15.72 16.55
C PRO A 1138 -13.11 16.75 17.43
N GLU A 1139 -14.03 17.44 16.76
CA GLU A 1139 -15.09 18.39 17.18
C GLU A 1139 -16.02 17.91 18.34
N VAL A 1140 -16.77 18.70 19.14
CA VAL A 1140 -17.11 20.16 19.25
C VAL A 1140 -17.33 20.49 20.75
N VAL A 1141 -17.10 21.74 21.22
CA VAL A 1141 -17.92 22.34 22.29
C VAL A 1141 -18.24 23.81 21.99
N THR A 1142 -19.53 24.14 21.90
CA THR A 1142 -20.01 25.53 21.77
C THR A 1142 -20.08 26.22 23.14
N VAL A 1143 -19.36 27.32 23.35
CA VAL A 1143 -19.54 28.19 24.53
C VAL A 1143 -19.93 29.60 24.07
N LYS A 1144 -21.12 30.05 24.46
CA LYS A 1144 -21.59 31.43 24.26
C LYS A 1144 -21.02 32.34 25.36
N ASN A 1145 -20.63 33.55 24.95
CA ASN A 1145 -20.28 34.72 25.78
C ASN A 1145 -19.15 34.55 26.82
N GLY A 1146 -18.02 35.21 26.51
CA GLY A 1146 -17.49 36.21 27.44
C GLY A 1146 -16.54 35.75 28.55
N LYS A 1147 -15.27 35.55 28.18
CA LYS A 1147 -14.05 35.58 29.01
C LYS A 1147 -13.76 34.36 29.90
N LYS A 1148 -12.56 33.79 29.65
CA LYS A 1148 -11.86 32.67 30.31
C LYS A 1148 -12.46 31.26 30.15
N ILE A 1149 -11.68 30.42 29.47
CA ILE A 1149 -11.65 28.96 29.62
C ILE A 1149 -10.19 28.63 29.96
N GLU A 1150 -9.96 27.90 31.06
CA GLU A 1150 -8.65 27.32 31.39
C GLU A 1150 -8.71 25.81 31.10
N VAL A 1151 -7.72 25.28 30.39
CA VAL A 1151 -7.54 23.84 30.15
C VAL A 1151 -6.16 23.45 30.68
N SER A 1152 -6.10 22.41 31.51
CA SER A 1152 -4.84 21.89 32.03
C SER A 1152 -4.63 20.45 31.59
N ALA A 1153 -3.44 20.14 31.08
CA ALA A 1153 -2.98 18.79 30.77
C ALA A 1153 -1.65 18.55 31.47
N LYS A 1154 -1.52 17.41 32.16
CA LYS A 1154 -0.40 17.10 33.05
C LYS A 1154 0.55 16.12 32.37
N TYR A 1155 1.75 16.57 32.00
CA TYR A 1155 2.79 15.69 31.48
C TYR A 1155 3.52 14.98 32.63
N VAL A 1156 3.60 13.66 32.61
CA VAL A 1156 4.40 12.85 33.56
C VAL A 1156 5.59 12.28 32.82
N GLY A 1157 6.71 13.00 32.83
CA GLY A 1157 7.96 12.50 32.27
C GLY A 1157 8.56 11.40 33.16
N LYS A 1158 8.68 10.18 32.62
CA LYS A 1158 9.44 9.10 33.28
C LYS A 1158 10.86 9.09 32.71
N GLN A 1159 11.86 9.14 33.59
CA GLN A 1159 13.27 9.08 33.20
C GLN A 1159 13.61 7.77 32.48
N ILE A 1160 14.37 7.85 31.39
CA ILE A 1160 15.19 6.74 30.90
C ILE A 1160 16.63 7.05 31.30
N ARG A 1161 17.21 6.22 32.18
CA ARG A 1161 18.66 6.21 32.40
C ARG A 1161 19.31 5.45 31.24
N ARG A 1162 20.41 5.98 30.71
CA ARG A 1162 21.43 5.14 30.10
C ARG A 1162 22.12 4.38 31.22
N ASP A 1163 22.14 3.06 31.14
CA ASP A 1163 23.26 2.26 31.62
C ASP A 1163 23.69 1.32 30.49
N SER A 1164 24.98 1.06 30.40
CA SER A 1164 25.63 0.41 29.26
C SER A 1164 26.04 -1.02 29.58
N GLN A 1165 25.74 -1.97 28.70
CA GLN A 1165 26.72 -2.94 28.18
C GLN A 1165 26.15 -3.73 26.98
N ALA A 1166 27.07 -4.25 26.15
CA ALA A 1166 26.79 -4.97 24.90
C ALA A 1166 26.17 -6.37 25.19
N THR A 1167 25.59 -7.13 24.24
CA THR A 1167 26.19 -7.60 22.97
C THR A 1167 25.16 -7.97 21.89
N ASP A 1168 25.66 -8.26 20.69
CA ASP A 1168 24.94 -8.45 19.42
C ASP A 1168 24.10 -9.73 19.31
N ALA A 1169 23.05 -9.68 18.47
CA ALA A 1169 22.70 -10.74 17.51
C ALA A 1169 21.62 -10.25 16.51
N TYR A 1170 21.81 -10.55 15.22
CA TYR A 1170 20.78 -10.44 14.19
C TYR A 1170 19.81 -11.64 14.25
N SER A 1171 18.55 -11.44 13.83
CA SER A 1171 17.83 -12.47 13.08
C SER A 1171 16.74 -11.84 12.20
N ASN A 1172 16.71 -12.27 10.93
CA ASN A 1172 15.55 -12.17 10.06
C ASN A 1172 14.85 -13.53 10.04
N CYS A 1173 13.54 -13.51 9.80
CA CYS A 1173 12.77 -14.38 8.89
C CYS A 1173 13.54 -15.48 8.12
N PHE A 1174 13.01 -16.69 7.87
CA PHE A 1174 11.63 -17.21 7.96
C PHE A 1174 11.62 -18.77 7.98
N ASP A 1175 10.48 -19.35 8.36
CA ASP A 1175 9.88 -20.67 8.03
C ASP A 1175 10.75 -21.96 7.96
N ILE A 1176 10.30 -22.97 8.72
CA ILE A 1176 10.54 -24.41 8.56
C ILE A 1176 9.16 -25.06 8.49
N ASP A 1177 8.96 -25.96 7.53
CA ASP A 1177 8.03 -27.11 7.48
C ASP A 1177 8.59 -28.01 6.35
N GLU A 1178 8.55 -29.34 6.35
CA GLU A 1178 8.39 -30.38 7.38
C GLU A 1178 9.08 -31.66 6.80
N ASP A 1179 9.21 -32.72 7.62
CA ASP A 1179 9.30 -34.16 7.26
C ASP A 1179 10.45 -34.98 7.89
N ASP A 1180 9.99 -35.97 8.67
CA ASP A 1180 10.52 -37.29 9.00
C ASP A 1180 11.77 -37.55 9.88
N GLU A 1181 11.56 -38.61 10.67
CA GLU A 1181 12.30 -39.18 11.80
C GLU A 1181 13.73 -39.70 11.46
N ASP A 1182 14.69 -39.55 12.39
CA ASP A 1182 15.17 -40.64 13.28
C ASP A 1182 16.52 -40.31 14.00
N ASP A 1183 16.80 -41.02 15.09
CA ASP A 1183 17.99 -41.07 15.97
C ASP A 1183 19.37 -40.58 15.42
N ARG A 1184 19.94 -39.48 15.99
CA ARG A 1184 21.16 -39.51 16.86
C ARG A 1184 21.80 -38.15 17.27
N LYS A 1185 22.11 -38.07 18.57
CA LYS A 1185 23.26 -37.47 19.30
C LYS A 1185 24.27 -36.53 18.60
N ASP A 1186 24.53 -35.42 19.29
CA ASP A 1186 25.82 -34.75 19.56
C ASP A 1186 27.02 -34.98 18.61
N ALA A 1187 27.37 -33.96 17.82
CA ALA A 1187 28.76 -33.57 17.55
C ALA A 1187 28.84 -32.14 16.94
N ASP A 1188 29.87 -31.37 17.31
CA ASP A 1188 30.14 -30.02 16.80
C ASP A 1188 30.49 -30.00 15.29
N ALA A 1189 30.06 -28.95 14.58
CA ALA A 1189 30.56 -28.62 13.25
C ALA A 1189 30.99 -27.15 13.19
N ALA A 1190 32.23 -26.92 12.74
CA ALA A 1190 32.85 -25.60 12.68
C ALA A 1190 32.59 -24.88 11.35
N ASP A 1191 32.57 -23.55 11.36
CA ASP A 1191 32.48 -22.72 10.16
C ASP A 1191 33.62 -23.03 9.16
N PHE A 1192 33.26 -23.28 7.90
CA PHE A 1192 34.21 -23.32 6.78
C PHE A 1192 33.71 -22.45 5.64
N VAL A 1193 34.52 -21.45 5.25
CA VAL A 1193 34.18 -20.50 4.18
C VAL A 1193 34.92 -20.90 2.90
N ILE A 1194 34.18 -21.11 1.81
CA ILE A 1194 34.73 -21.40 0.48
C ILE A 1194 34.70 -20.12 -0.37
N THR A 1195 35.86 -19.70 -0.86
CA THR A 1195 36.07 -18.42 -1.57
C THR A 1195 36.23 -18.53 -3.10
N GLU A 1196 35.99 -19.69 -3.69
CA GLU A 1196 36.11 -19.90 -5.15
C GLU A 1196 34.87 -20.60 -5.73
N SER A 1197 34.50 -20.24 -6.96
CA SER A 1197 33.32 -20.80 -7.64
C SER A 1197 33.60 -22.17 -8.23
N GLY A 1198 32.70 -23.13 -8.03
CA GLY A 1198 32.81 -24.50 -8.53
C GLY A 1198 31.55 -25.31 -8.27
N THR A 1199 31.57 -26.57 -8.68
CA THR A 1199 30.55 -27.58 -8.36
C THR A 1199 31.14 -28.56 -7.35
N TYR A 1200 30.37 -28.87 -6.30
CA TYR A 1200 30.81 -29.59 -5.12
C TYR A 1200 29.85 -30.74 -4.79
N CYS A 1201 30.36 -31.79 -4.17
CA CYS A 1201 29.56 -32.86 -3.57
C CYS A 1201 28.99 -32.43 -2.20
N PRO A 1202 27.98 -33.16 -1.66
CA PRO A 1202 27.34 -32.82 -0.38
C PRO A 1202 28.28 -32.81 0.83
N ASP A 1203 29.41 -33.53 0.75
CA ASP A 1203 30.48 -33.55 1.75
C ASP A 1203 31.46 -32.36 1.64
N GLY A 1204 31.31 -31.51 0.62
CA GLY A 1204 32.16 -30.36 0.35
C GLY A 1204 33.35 -30.65 -0.57
N GLU A 1205 33.53 -31.85 -1.12
CA GLU A 1205 34.61 -32.10 -2.08
C GLU A 1205 34.30 -31.46 -3.45
N ARG A 1206 35.27 -30.72 -4.02
CA ARG A 1206 35.09 -29.96 -5.26
C ARG A 1206 35.30 -30.85 -6.49
N VAL A 1207 34.21 -31.22 -7.16
CA VAL A 1207 34.24 -32.10 -8.34
C VAL A 1207 34.30 -31.37 -9.69
N GLY A 1208 34.05 -30.06 -9.74
CA GLY A 1208 34.12 -29.34 -11.02
C GLY A 1208 34.18 -27.82 -10.95
N ASN A 1209 34.31 -27.22 -12.14
CA ASN A 1209 33.98 -25.81 -12.36
C ASN A 1209 32.47 -25.69 -12.69
N THR A 1210 31.89 -24.51 -12.52
CA THR A 1210 30.45 -24.27 -12.73
C THR A 1210 29.98 -24.68 -14.13
N GLY A 1211 29.02 -25.61 -14.20
CA GLY A 1211 28.36 -26.02 -15.45
C GLY A 1211 28.22 -27.53 -15.71
N MET A 1212 28.52 -28.41 -14.74
CA MET A 1212 28.22 -29.85 -14.87
C MET A 1212 26.71 -30.12 -14.91
N SER A 1213 26.30 -31.13 -15.68
CA SER A 1213 24.93 -31.64 -15.67
C SER A 1213 24.67 -32.54 -14.46
N ASP A 1214 23.40 -32.68 -14.05
CA ASP A 1214 22.98 -33.51 -12.91
C ASP A 1214 23.50 -34.96 -13.03
N SER A 1215 23.51 -35.52 -14.23
CA SER A 1215 24.06 -36.85 -14.53
C SER A 1215 25.57 -36.97 -14.38
N GLU A 1216 26.32 -35.88 -14.55
CA GLU A 1216 27.77 -35.87 -14.31
C GLU A 1216 28.07 -35.68 -12.82
N LEU A 1217 27.27 -34.87 -12.12
CA LEU A 1217 27.38 -34.66 -10.67
C LEU A 1217 27.10 -35.96 -9.90
N LEU A 1218 26.03 -36.68 -10.26
CA LEU A 1218 25.68 -37.99 -9.68
C LEU A 1218 26.71 -39.09 -9.93
N ASN A 1219 27.57 -38.97 -10.96
CA ASN A 1219 28.68 -39.91 -11.19
C ASN A 1219 29.99 -39.45 -10.51
N ALA A 1220 30.15 -38.17 -10.22
CA ALA A 1220 31.33 -37.60 -9.58
C ALA A 1220 31.26 -37.66 -8.04
N CYS A 1221 30.05 -37.67 -7.46
CA CYS A 1221 29.82 -37.81 -6.03
C CYS A 1221 29.45 -39.27 -5.69
N PRO A 1222 30.37 -40.08 -5.14
CA PRO A 1222 30.01 -41.40 -4.62
C PRO A 1222 29.07 -41.25 -3.41
N ILE A 1223 27.98 -42.02 -3.41
CA ILE A 1223 26.90 -42.02 -2.41
C ILE A 1223 27.40 -42.51 -1.05
#